data_AF-A0A9P0AYC3-F1
#
_entry.id   AF-A0A9P0AYC3-F1
#
_cell.length_a   1.000
_cell.length_b   1.000
_cell.length_c   1.000
_cell.angle_alpha   90.00
_cell.angle_beta   90.00
_cell.angle_gamma   90.00
#
_symmetry.space_group_name_H-M   'P 1'
#
loop_
_entity.id
_entity.type
_entity.pdbx_description
1 polymer ?
#
loop_
_entity_poly.entity_id
_entity_poly.type
_entity_poly.pdbx_seq_one_letter_code
_entity_poly.pdbx_strand_id
1 'polypeptide(L)'
;MNFIRSSKDEYSNIQVGLTKFFTLRPKQCTHMVCVCTYHQNVKLMLNGGDIANLTAGTAMPLTSYKDCLRKMMCLNPTPTCHLMTTKTPSNECCKSCPGLSAIRENLNNQVTDVQFEKWVGTDRFTISTQLLSSDDFVDSLCDALDTLKPHAYIAEEQALYFKTLKETIVEGEILVQCNFAENYSFVVQDAVQSFHWNNEQATLLTSVFYYRDGNEIKHGIIVMISDDLKHDTATVYAFQKILYEHLLGKAINVSKIIYGTDGASQHFKNRFNFVNLFYYNEDFNADAEIHFHATSHGKGPCDGLGGNLKRLATRASLQLPASNAIVTPMRLYEWAKSSLKQTAIYYCSKDNIQRHRIFLHPRFDSAITIPGTKKLHAFIPTTEGLLVKRTSSSVDYKIRTEEVRSTVSSEILSFSTAMSLRADGNVSGAKLIQELDKSPGRAKKIWDRYSKKQEPFKVSPQDALVRYLNYDLTRSSYIQLRKDHINYIRYPGWDTLTIEKKLCYPDGITINEEEATVKLQSMARHTTARLAASLPASFPSIATVLFKWGFDSSSMHNLYRHLATSTGNLKHISQILATNIVPIQIKSDDQEIIQTTAKRKMETNVSDPSVKPATKKVRQGPNPVGKRGPAFAALASSLPKVLVTVGETLGEKLPMSVFEEIKGCVLNQILELTEEGVIPKFKDTVHNMGSIYLNTEVWRKDTKRYPEVAERIHIQKKKIQEKIHKELGIIVDVPKQTAGTTNYGNTARRFFANPKKTAAITGIDEELIHRFHIILVLINSSNCEFDVDAFARYTEETAKLYVKKYNWYKMPASVHKVLIHGSLIWASSTVPLDLLSEDAQGYSILQAVFRKKNGGQGQPQ
;
A
#
# COMPACT_ATOMS: atom_id res chain seq x y z
N MET A 1 19.51 -32.74 -11.22
CA MET A 1 20.12 -34.04 -10.84
C MET A 1 20.19 -35.01 -12.01
N ASN A 2 19.14 -35.18 -12.83
CA ASN A 2 19.06 -36.23 -13.86
C ASN A 2 20.29 -36.30 -14.80
N PHE A 3 20.83 -35.17 -15.27
CA PHE A 3 22.06 -35.15 -16.08
C PHE A 3 23.26 -35.83 -15.38
N ILE A 4 23.43 -35.65 -14.06
CA ILE A 4 24.50 -36.30 -13.27
C ILE A 4 24.27 -37.82 -13.12
N ARG A 5 23.03 -38.31 -13.37
CA ARG A 5 22.75 -39.75 -13.46
C ARG A 5 23.05 -40.27 -14.87
N SER A 6 22.55 -39.63 -15.93
CA SER A 6 22.78 -40.10 -17.31
C SER A 6 24.25 -40.02 -17.75
N SER A 7 24.97 -38.97 -17.35
CA SER A 7 26.38 -38.80 -17.75
C SER A 7 27.37 -39.67 -16.98
N LYS A 8 26.92 -40.51 -16.03
CA LYS A 8 27.80 -41.49 -15.39
C LYS A 8 28.14 -42.67 -16.30
N ASP A 9 27.19 -43.07 -17.14
CA ASP A 9 27.36 -44.21 -18.04
C ASP A 9 28.18 -43.81 -19.28
N GLU A 10 28.05 -42.55 -19.70
CA GLU A 10 28.72 -41.97 -20.88
C GLU A 10 30.15 -41.45 -20.59
N TYR A 11 30.45 -41.05 -19.35
CA TYR A 11 31.76 -40.49 -18.94
C TYR A 11 32.38 -41.20 -17.72
N SER A 12 32.12 -42.50 -17.58
CA SER A 12 32.56 -43.35 -16.45
C SER A 12 34.05 -43.23 -16.08
N ASN A 13 34.92 -43.04 -17.07
CA ASN A 13 36.38 -42.93 -16.90
C ASN A 13 36.89 -41.51 -16.59
N ILE A 14 36.01 -40.51 -16.40
CA ILE A 14 36.42 -39.13 -16.13
C ILE A 14 36.07 -38.74 -14.69
N GLN A 15 37.08 -38.34 -13.91
CA GLN A 15 36.86 -37.76 -12.58
C GLN A 15 36.20 -36.37 -12.70
N VAL A 16 34.88 -36.29 -12.55
CA VAL A 16 34.09 -35.07 -12.78
C VAL A 16 34.24 -34.06 -11.62
N GLY A 17 35.38 -33.37 -11.58
CA GLY A 17 35.57 -32.17 -10.76
C GLY A 17 34.72 -30.97 -11.25
N LEU A 18 34.59 -29.93 -10.42
CA LEU A 18 33.69 -28.79 -10.68
C LEU A 18 33.93 -28.13 -12.05
N THR A 19 35.20 -27.93 -12.43
CA THR A 19 35.60 -27.38 -13.73
C THR A 19 35.17 -28.26 -14.90
N LYS A 20 35.34 -29.59 -14.77
CA LYS A 20 34.96 -30.57 -15.79
C LYS A 20 33.43 -30.66 -15.94
N PHE A 21 32.68 -30.54 -14.84
CA PHE A 21 31.21 -30.41 -14.87
C PHE A 21 30.75 -29.14 -15.59
N PHE A 22 31.45 -28.01 -15.39
CA PHE A 22 31.14 -26.76 -16.10
C PHE A 22 31.37 -26.86 -17.62
N THR A 23 32.33 -27.67 -18.07
CA THR A 23 32.57 -27.93 -19.50
C THR A 23 31.67 -29.00 -20.13
N LEU A 24 31.25 -30.02 -19.38
CA LEU A 24 30.48 -31.15 -19.92
C LEU A 24 28.96 -30.97 -19.88
N ARG A 25 28.43 -30.02 -19.08
CA ARG A 25 26.98 -29.80 -18.97
C ARG A 25 26.38 -29.22 -20.27
N PRO A 26 25.11 -29.54 -20.62
CA PRO A 26 24.39 -28.88 -21.71
C PRO A 26 24.26 -27.38 -21.45
N LYS A 27 24.29 -26.57 -22.52
CA LYS A 27 24.13 -25.10 -22.44
C LYS A 27 22.82 -24.70 -21.74
N GLN A 28 21.78 -25.52 -21.89
CA GLN A 28 20.45 -25.37 -21.30
C GLN A 28 20.45 -25.51 -19.77
N CYS A 29 21.49 -26.09 -19.15
CA CYS A 29 21.58 -26.24 -17.70
C CYS A 29 22.03 -24.96 -16.95
N THR A 30 22.29 -23.83 -17.63
CA THR A 30 22.56 -22.55 -16.98
C THR A 30 21.30 -21.68 -16.87
N HIS A 31 20.70 -21.65 -15.68
CA HIS A 31 19.55 -20.81 -15.35
C HIS A 31 19.96 -19.34 -15.21
N MET A 32 19.88 -18.58 -16.31
CA MET A 32 20.19 -17.15 -16.37
C MET A 32 18.94 -16.30 -16.10
N VAL A 33 18.96 -15.48 -15.04
CA VAL A 33 17.81 -14.67 -14.59
C VAL A 33 18.01 -13.17 -14.83
N CYS A 34 16.89 -12.46 -15.06
CA CYS A 34 16.82 -11.02 -15.39
C CYS A 34 17.96 -10.58 -16.32
N VAL A 35 17.91 -11.11 -17.55
CA VAL A 35 18.79 -10.74 -18.67
C VAL A 35 18.40 -9.37 -19.23
N CYS A 36 19.35 -8.67 -19.84
CA CYS A 36 19.09 -7.39 -20.49
C CYS A 36 18.18 -7.57 -21.72
N THR A 37 16.98 -6.98 -21.71
CA THR A 37 15.98 -7.07 -22.79
C THR A 37 16.49 -6.56 -24.14
N TYR A 38 17.23 -5.44 -24.18
CA TYR A 38 17.86 -4.92 -25.42
C TYR A 38 18.73 -5.99 -26.11
N HIS A 39 19.62 -6.63 -25.35
CA HIS A 39 20.49 -7.70 -25.86
C HIS A 39 19.74 -8.99 -26.16
N GLN A 40 18.72 -9.33 -25.36
CA GLN A 40 18.01 -10.60 -25.50
C GLN A 40 17.01 -10.58 -26.67
N ASN A 41 16.31 -9.46 -26.90
CA ASN A 41 15.36 -9.35 -28.01
C ASN A 41 16.09 -9.43 -29.36
N VAL A 42 17.21 -8.72 -29.54
CA VAL A 42 18.02 -8.83 -30.78
C VAL A 42 18.53 -10.26 -30.99
N LYS A 43 18.95 -10.98 -29.94
CA LYS A 43 19.31 -12.41 -30.05
C LYS A 43 18.13 -13.28 -30.49
N LEU A 44 16.95 -13.08 -29.91
CA LEU A 44 15.76 -13.86 -30.28
C LEU A 44 15.30 -13.55 -31.72
N MET A 45 15.45 -12.31 -32.18
CA MET A 45 15.19 -11.91 -33.57
C MET A 45 16.17 -12.56 -34.54
N LEU A 46 17.48 -12.45 -34.29
CA LEU A 46 18.51 -13.08 -35.12
C LEU A 46 18.37 -14.60 -35.21
N ASN A 47 17.96 -15.25 -34.11
CA ASN A 47 17.67 -16.68 -34.09
C ASN A 47 16.36 -17.04 -34.80
N GLY A 48 15.30 -16.24 -34.63
CA GLY A 48 13.98 -16.53 -35.20
C GLY A 48 13.90 -16.31 -36.71
N GLY A 49 14.63 -15.32 -37.23
CA GLY A 49 14.81 -15.11 -38.67
C GLY A 49 15.96 -15.91 -39.29
N ASP A 50 16.55 -16.88 -38.57
CA ASP A 50 17.70 -17.71 -38.95
C ASP A 50 18.85 -16.97 -39.67
N ILE A 51 19.12 -15.74 -39.21
CA ILE A 51 19.96 -14.77 -39.91
C ILE A 51 21.40 -15.26 -40.07
N ALA A 52 21.86 -16.11 -39.15
CA ALA A 52 23.19 -16.73 -39.19
C ALA A 52 23.36 -17.67 -40.38
N ASN A 53 22.31 -18.41 -40.79
CA ASN A 53 22.36 -19.32 -41.93
C ASN A 53 22.11 -18.57 -43.25
N LEU A 54 21.10 -17.70 -43.30
CA LEU A 54 20.77 -16.91 -44.50
C LEU A 54 21.97 -16.08 -44.99
N THR A 55 22.65 -15.40 -44.07
CA THR A 55 23.79 -14.53 -44.42
C THR A 55 25.10 -15.29 -44.59
N ALA A 56 25.18 -16.60 -44.31
CA ALA A 56 26.43 -17.37 -44.30
C ALA A 56 27.15 -17.38 -45.67
N GLY A 57 26.40 -17.36 -46.77
CA GLY A 57 26.93 -17.32 -48.14
C GLY A 57 27.16 -15.92 -48.71
N THR A 58 26.96 -14.85 -47.93
CA THR A 58 27.08 -13.46 -48.38
C THR A 58 28.48 -12.89 -48.14
N ALA A 59 28.76 -11.72 -48.72
CA ALA A 59 29.95 -10.91 -48.35
C ALA A 59 29.89 -10.35 -46.90
N MET A 60 28.76 -10.52 -46.19
CA MET A 60 28.57 -10.05 -44.82
C MET A 60 27.79 -11.07 -43.96
N PRO A 61 28.43 -12.16 -43.52
CA PRO A 61 27.82 -13.10 -42.57
C PRO A 61 27.59 -12.44 -41.20
N LEU A 62 26.39 -12.64 -40.65
CA LEU A 62 25.88 -12.03 -39.42
C LEU A 62 25.47 -13.11 -38.40
N THR A 63 26.45 -13.78 -37.79
CA THR A 63 26.19 -14.89 -36.85
C THR A 63 25.80 -14.43 -35.43
N SER A 64 26.05 -13.17 -35.07
CA SER A 64 25.67 -12.61 -33.78
C SER A 64 25.42 -11.11 -33.82
N TYR A 65 24.73 -10.59 -32.79
CA TYR A 65 24.52 -9.15 -32.63
C TYR A 65 25.83 -8.36 -32.60
N LYS A 66 26.95 -8.95 -32.11
CA LYS A 66 28.26 -8.27 -32.10
C LYS A 66 28.80 -8.06 -33.52
N ASP A 67 28.47 -8.95 -34.45
CA ASP A 67 28.89 -8.85 -35.85
C ASP A 67 28.01 -7.83 -36.59
N CYS A 68 26.69 -7.82 -36.32
CA CYS A 68 25.80 -6.73 -36.76
C CYS A 68 26.31 -5.36 -36.29
N LEU A 69 26.56 -5.19 -34.99
CA LEU A 69 27.09 -3.93 -34.45
C LEU A 69 28.43 -3.55 -35.06
N ARG A 70 29.35 -4.49 -35.27
CA ARG A 70 30.65 -4.24 -35.92
C ARG A 70 30.47 -3.75 -37.36
N LYS A 71 29.54 -4.32 -38.11
CA LYS A 71 29.27 -3.97 -39.51
C LYS A 71 28.50 -2.64 -39.67
N MET A 72 27.78 -2.19 -38.65
CA MET A 72 27.19 -0.83 -38.61
C MET A 72 28.23 0.30 -38.44
N MET A 73 29.49 -0.02 -38.17
CA MET A 73 30.55 0.92 -37.82
C MET A 73 31.75 0.82 -38.77
N CYS A 74 32.60 1.85 -38.76
CA CYS A 74 33.88 1.81 -39.47
C CYS A 74 34.87 0.84 -38.80
N LEU A 75 35.97 0.53 -39.50
CA LEU A 75 37.01 -0.40 -39.04
C LEU A 75 37.62 -0.01 -37.67
N ASN A 76 37.81 1.30 -37.45
CA ASN A 76 38.36 1.88 -36.22
C ASN A 76 37.31 2.79 -35.57
N PRO A 77 36.32 2.24 -34.83
CA PRO A 77 35.24 3.03 -34.26
C PRO A 77 35.73 3.90 -33.10
N THR A 78 35.30 5.16 -33.08
CA THR A 78 35.46 6.07 -31.94
C THR A 78 34.23 5.96 -31.02
N PRO A 79 34.27 6.53 -29.80
CA PRO A 79 33.09 6.59 -28.93
C PRO A 79 31.86 7.21 -29.62
N THR A 80 32.01 8.18 -30.52
CA THR A 80 30.87 8.71 -31.28
C THR A 80 30.28 7.67 -32.23
N CYS A 81 31.09 6.89 -32.96
CA CYS A 81 30.60 5.83 -33.85
C CYS A 81 29.65 4.83 -33.14
N HIS A 82 29.97 4.46 -31.90
CA HIS A 82 29.12 3.63 -31.04
C HIS A 82 27.86 4.36 -30.55
N LEU A 83 27.99 5.64 -30.22
CA LEU A 83 26.98 6.44 -29.52
C LEU A 83 25.96 7.16 -30.43
N MET A 84 26.21 7.19 -31.75
CA MET A 84 25.30 7.71 -32.79
C MET A 84 24.17 6.73 -33.09
N THR A 85 22.95 7.24 -33.27
CA THR A 85 21.77 6.51 -33.78
C THR A 85 21.16 7.21 -35.00
N THR A 86 20.22 6.58 -35.70
CA THR A 86 19.43 7.18 -36.81
C THR A 86 18.86 8.56 -36.50
N LYS A 87 18.55 8.83 -35.23
CA LYS A 87 17.90 10.06 -34.73
C LYS A 87 18.92 11.13 -34.31
N THR A 88 20.17 11.03 -34.77
CA THR A 88 21.29 11.91 -34.37
C THR A 88 21.81 12.66 -35.60
N PRO A 89 22.14 13.98 -35.51
CA PRO A 89 22.56 14.77 -36.66
C PRO A 89 23.74 14.17 -37.45
N SER A 90 23.65 14.17 -38.78
CA SER A 90 24.60 13.47 -39.68
C SER A 90 26.04 14.01 -39.64
N ASN A 91 26.25 15.18 -39.05
CA ASN A 91 27.55 15.81 -38.82
C ASN A 91 28.27 15.34 -37.54
N GLU A 92 27.63 14.60 -36.64
CA GLU A 92 28.26 14.07 -35.40
C GLU A 92 28.94 12.68 -35.59
N CYS A 93 28.82 12.06 -36.78
CA CYS A 93 29.34 10.72 -37.07
C CYS A 93 30.61 10.72 -37.92
N CYS A 94 31.30 9.58 -37.97
CA CYS A 94 32.32 9.34 -38.99
C CYS A 94 31.66 9.17 -40.37
N LYS A 95 32.18 9.84 -41.42
CA LYS A 95 31.65 9.71 -42.80
C LYS A 95 31.80 8.29 -43.38
N SER A 96 32.67 7.46 -42.80
CA SER A 96 32.95 6.09 -43.22
C SER A 96 32.21 5.02 -42.38
N CYS A 97 31.15 5.40 -41.67
CA CYS A 97 30.37 4.54 -40.79
C CYS A 97 29.15 3.99 -41.56
N PRO A 98 29.06 2.68 -41.89
CA PRO A 98 28.03 2.15 -42.80
C PRO A 98 26.59 2.27 -42.29
N GLY A 99 26.38 2.38 -40.97
CA GLY A 99 25.04 2.52 -40.40
C GLY A 99 24.16 1.29 -40.65
N LEU A 100 22.87 1.51 -40.93
CA LEU A 100 21.89 0.44 -41.11
C LEU A 100 21.69 0.01 -42.57
N SER A 101 22.08 0.82 -43.56
CA SER A 101 21.82 0.52 -44.97
C SER A 101 22.49 -0.78 -45.40
N ALA A 102 23.76 -0.97 -45.04
CA ALA A 102 24.49 -2.22 -45.29
C ALA A 102 23.82 -3.46 -44.68
N ILE A 103 23.12 -3.33 -43.53
CA ILE A 103 22.37 -4.45 -42.94
C ILE A 103 21.05 -4.68 -43.69
N ARG A 104 20.32 -3.62 -44.04
CA ARG A 104 19.09 -3.71 -44.85
C ARG A 104 19.35 -4.35 -46.21
N GLU A 105 20.33 -3.85 -46.94
CA GLU A 105 20.74 -4.35 -48.27
C GLU A 105 21.16 -5.83 -48.25
N ASN A 106 21.68 -6.33 -47.12
CA ASN A 106 22.12 -7.73 -46.96
C ASN A 106 21.01 -8.67 -46.43
N LEU A 107 19.84 -8.15 -46.05
CA LEU A 107 18.71 -8.93 -45.54
C LEU A 107 17.49 -8.87 -46.45
N ASN A 108 17.26 -7.74 -47.10
CA ASN A 108 16.29 -7.61 -48.18
C ASN A 108 16.61 -8.67 -49.25
N ASN A 109 15.59 -9.40 -49.72
CA ASN A 109 15.67 -10.59 -50.59
C ASN A 109 16.17 -11.90 -49.94
N GLN A 110 16.58 -11.92 -48.66
CA GLN A 110 16.96 -13.18 -47.97
C GLN A 110 15.90 -13.69 -47.00
N VAL A 111 15.13 -12.78 -46.40
CA VAL A 111 14.19 -13.08 -45.31
C VAL A 111 12.77 -13.30 -45.87
N THR A 112 12.07 -14.33 -45.38
CA THR A 112 10.62 -14.54 -45.60
C THR A 112 9.82 -14.06 -44.38
N ASP A 113 8.50 -14.27 -44.33
CA ASP A 113 7.71 -13.96 -43.11
C ASP A 113 8.33 -14.65 -41.88
N VAL A 114 8.64 -13.87 -40.83
CA VAL A 114 9.40 -14.35 -39.67
C VAL A 114 8.49 -14.52 -38.46
N GLN A 115 8.42 -15.76 -37.96
CA GLN A 115 7.89 -16.04 -36.62
C GLN A 115 9.02 -16.04 -35.59
N PHE A 116 8.96 -15.14 -34.61
CA PHE A 116 9.98 -15.04 -33.56
C PHE A 116 9.39 -14.66 -32.20
N GLU A 117 10.16 -14.88 -31.13
CA GLU A 117 9.79 -14.46 -29.77
C GLU A 117 10.48 -13.13 -29.40
N LYS A 118 9.79 -12.25 -28.65
CA LYS A 118 10.46 -11.11 -27.99
C LYS A 118 9.85 -10.82 -26.62
N TRP A 119 10.65 -10.26 -25.71
CA TRP A 119 10.15 -9.74 -24.45
C TRP A 119 9.48 -8.38 -24.68
N VAL A 120 8.21 -8.27 -24.31
CA VAL A 120 7.39 -7.06 -24.39
C VAL A 120 6.91 -6.69 -22.99
N GLY A 121 6.87 -5.40 -22.66
CA GLY A 121 6.34 -4.92 -21.38
C GLY A 121 6.66 -3.45 -21.09
N THR A 122 5.78 -2.80 -20.31
CA THR A 122 6.06 -1.53 -19.61
C THR A 122 6.45 -1.81 -18.16
N ASP A 123 5.55 -2.45 -17.41
CA ASP A 123 5.67 -2.71 -15.97
C ASP A 123 5.77 -4.21 -15.65
N ARG A 124 5.33 -5.07 -16.58
CA ARG A 124 5.48 -6.53 -16.52
C ARG A 124 5.97 -7.02 -17.88
N PHE A 125 7.07 -7.75 -17.89
CA PHE A 125 7.63 -8.33 -19.10
C PHE A 125 7.11 -9.75 -19.34
N THR A 126 6.58 -9.99 -20.53
CA THR A 126 6.16 -11.30 -21.02
C THR A 126 6.86 -11.61 -22.34
N ILE A 127 7.18 -12.89 -22.57
CA ILE A 127 7.52 -13.33 -23.93
C ILE A 127 6.24 -13.27 -24.76
N SER A 128 6.33 -12.66 -25.94
CA SER A 128 5.29 -12.65 -26.96
C SER A 128 5.88 -13.22 -28.24
N THR A 129 5.21 -14.22 -28.81
CA THR A 129 5.42 -14.58 -30.22
C THR A 129 4.97 -13.41 -31.10
N GLN A 130 5.68 -13.20 -32.19
CA GLN A 130 5.41 -12.20 -33.22
C GLN A 130 5.50 -12.90 -34.57
N LEU A 131 4.64 -12.48 -35.49
CA LEU A 131 4.72 -12.80 -36.91
C LEU A 131 4.79 -11.46 -37.62
N LEU A 132 5.84 -11.23 -38.40
CA LEU A 132 6.06 -10.02 -39.19
C LEU A 132 6.36 -10.41 -40.63
N SER A 133 6.02 -9.52 -41.58
CA SER A 133 6.51 -9.64 -42.96
C SER A 133 8.04 -9.49 -43.00
N SER A 134 8.65 -9.85 -44.13
CA SER A 134 10.09 -9.68 -44.34
C SER A 134 10.55 -8.23 -44.09
N ASP A 135 9.88 -7.26 -44.70
CA ASP A 135 10.22 -5.83 -44.56
C ASP A 135 9.99 -5.32 -43.12
N ASP A 136 8.83 -5.63 -42.51
CA ASP A 136 8.53 -5.28 -41.12
C ASP A 136 9.57 -5.87 -40.14
N PHE A 137 10.04 -7.10 -40.40
CA PHE A 137 11.05 -7.75 -39.60
C PHE A 137 12.41 -7.06 -39.74
N VAL A 138 12.84 -6.73 -40.96
CA VAL A 138 14.11 -6.03 -41.21
C VAL A 138 14.08 -4.63 -40.60
N ASP A 139 12.98 -3.88 -40.73
CA ASP A 139 12.76 -2.61 -40.05
C ASP A 139 12.87 -2.76 -38.52
N SER A 140 12.12 -3.72 -37.95
CA SER A 140 12.10 -3.96 -36.50
C SER A 140 13.47 -4.38 -35.95
N LEU A 141 14.24 -5.19 -36.70
CA LEU A 141 15.59 -5.60 -36.35
C LEU A 141 16.56 -4.42 -36.44
N CYS A 142 16.44 -3.57 -37.46
CA CYS A 142 17.25 -2.36 -37.61
C CYS A 142 17.03 -1.37 -36.45
N ASP A 143 15.78 -1.10 -36.08
CA ASP A 143 15.45 -0.24 -34.92
C ASP A 143 15.95 -0.81 -33.59
N ALA A 144 15.88 -2.14 -33.43
CA ALA A 144 16.42 -2.83 -32.27
C ALA A 144 17.96 -2.76 -32.21
N LEU A 145 18.65 -2.86 -33.35
CA LEU A 145 20.11 -2.72 -33.47
C LEU A 145 20.58 -1.28 -33.25
N ASP A 146 19.89 -0.28 -33.80
CA ASP A 146 20.17 1.14 -33.60
C ASP A 146 20.02 1.55 -32.12
N THR A 147 19.04 0.97 -31.43
CA THR A 147 18.87 1.11 -29.98
C THR A 147 19.94 0.34 -29.20
N LEU A 148 20.34 -0.85 -29.67
CA LEU A 148 21.31 -1.71 -28.98
C LEU A 148 22.74 -1.19 -29.07
N LYS A 149 23.16 -0.59 -30.20
CA LYS A 149 24.54 -0.13 -30.43
C LYS A 149 25.09 0.79 -29.31
N PRO A 150 24.45 1.94 -28.96
CA PRO A 150 24.93 2.79 -27.87
C PRO A 150 24.79 2.10 -26.51
N HIS A 151 23.78 1.25 -26.34
CA HIS A 151 23.51 0.56 -25.07
C HIS A 151 24.59 -0.50 -24.75
N ALA A 152 24.99 -1.30 -25.74
CA ALA A 152 26.05 -2.29 -25.60
C ALA A 152 27.40 -1.63 -25.29
N TYR A 153 27.76 -0.57 -26.01
CA TYR A 153 29.00 0.18 -25.75
C TYR A 153 29.03 0.77 -24.33
N ILE A 154 27.96 1.45 -23.89
CA ILE A 154 27.90 2.00 -22.53
C ILE A 154 27.98 0.89 -21.46
N ALA A 155 27.39 -0.29 -21.72
CA ALA A 155 27.48 -1.43 -20.80
C ALA A 155 28.92 -1.98 -20.68
N GLU A 156 29.62 -2.16 -21.80
CA GLU A 156 31.01 -2.63 -21.81
C GLU A 156 31.97 -1.60 -21.19
N GLU A 157 31.78 -0.31 -21.48
CA GLU A 157 32.50 0.81 -20.86
C GLU A 157 32.32 0.85 -19.33
N GLN A 158 31.09 0.73 -18.82
CA GLN A 158 30.87 0.76 -17.36
C GLN A 158 31.38 -0.51 -16.67
N ALA A 159 31.29 -1.67 -17.31
CA ALA A 159 31.90 -2.89 -16.79
C ALA A 159 33.44 -2.76 -16.71
N LEU A 160 34.08 -2.21 -17.75
CA LEU A 160 35.53 -1.97 -17.78
C LEU A 160 35.96 -0.92 -16.75
N TYR A 161 35.23 0.18 -16.61
CA TYR A 161 35.51 1.22 -15.62
C TYR A 161 35.52 0.65 -14.19
N PHE A 162 34.43 -0.01 -13.77
CA PHE A 162 34.35 -0.57 -12.41
C PHE A 162 35.34 -1.72 -12.16
N LYS A 163 35.73 -2.47 -13.19
CA LYS A 163 36.80 -3.47 -13.08
C LYS A 163 38.14 -2.78 -12.83
N THR A 164 38.51 -1.83 -13.68
CA THR A 164 39.79 -1.09 -13.62
C THR A 164 39.90 -0.34 -12.30
N LEU A 165 38.87 0.42 -11.92
CA LEU A 165 38.84 1.15 -10.65
C LEU A 165 39.07 0.21 -9.46
N LYS A 166 38.41 -0.96 -9.43
CA LYS A 166 38.62 -1.94 -8.36
C LYS A 166 40.06 -2.47 -8.28
N GLU A 167 40.81 -2.45 -9.39
CA GLU A 167 42.22 -2.84 -9.47
C GLU A 167 43.16 -1.65 -9.16
N THR A 168 42.71 -0.40 -9.31
CA THR A 168 43.53 0.83 -9.19
C THR A 168 43.23 1.75 -7.99
N ILE A 169 42.21 1.50 -7.17
CA ILE A 169 41.92 2.24 -5.91
C ILE A 169 43.21 2.53 -5.14
N VAL A 170 43.42 3.78 -4.71
CA VAL A 170 44.54 4.18 -3.86
C VAL A 170 44.15 4.20 -2.37
N GLU A 171 45.12 4.47 -1.48
CA GLU A 171 44.85 4.62 -0.05
C GLU A 171 44.01 5.88 0.22
N GLY A 172 43.03 5.79 1.11
CA GLY A 172 42.03 6.83 1.36
C GLY A 172 40.81 6.81 0.43
N GLU A 173 40.90 6.16 -0.74
CA GLU A 173 39.76 5.98 -1.65
C GLU A 173 38.96 4.70 -1.32
N ILE A 174 37.63 4.83 -1.24
CA ILE A 174 36.70 3.73 -0.94
C ILE A 174 35.73 3.54 -2.11
N LEU A 175 35.84 2.45 -2.87
CA LEU A 175 34.85 2.08 -3.88
C LEU A 175 33.68 1.34 -3.22
N VAL A 176 32.49 1.90 -3.29
CA VAL A 176 31.27 1.39 -2.63
C VAL A 176 30.28 0.91 -3.69
N GLN A 177 30.13 -0.41 -3.85
CA GLN A 177 29.06 -0.98 -4.66
C GLN A 177 27.82 -1.18 -3.78
N CYS A 178 26.71 -0.51 -4.06
CA CYS A 178 25.48 -0.59 -3.24
C CYS A 178 24.20 -0.70 -4.08
N ASN A 179 23.21 -1.43 -3.56
CA ASN A 179 21.87 -1.50 -4.16
C ASN A 179 20.79 -1.74 -3.09
N PHE A 180 19.52 -1.46 -3.40
CA PHE A 180 18.40 -2.03 -2.66
C PHE A 180 18.17 -3.46 -3.13
N ALA A 181 18.18 -4.41 -2.19
CA ALA A 181 17.60 -5.72 -2.46
C ALA A 181 16.07 -5.62 -2.34
N GLU A 182 15.34 -6.30 -3.22
CA GLU A 182 13.88 -6.50 -3.10
C GLU A 182 13.51 -6.83 -1.65
N ASN A 183 12.52 -6.13 -1.10
CA ASN A 183 12.10 -6.24 0.30
C ASN A 183 11.94 -7.70 0.75
N TYR A 184 12.41 -8.00 1.95
CA TYR A 184 12.26 -9.32 2.53
C TYR A 184 10.88 -9.46 3.17
N SER A 185 9.96 -10.12 2.46
CA SER A 185 8.69 -10.60 3.01
C SER A 185 8.95 -11.75 3.98
N PHE A 186 8.48 -11.63 5.23
CA PHE A 186 8.73 -12.66 6.24
C PHE A 186 8.03 -13.98 5.94
N VAL A 187 8.62 -15.07 6.45
CA VAL A 187 8.08 -16.43 6.38
C VAL A 187 8.15 -17.07 7.77
N VAL A 188 7.25 -18.00 8.05
CA VAL A 188 7.17 -18.74 9.32
C VAL A 188 6.78 -20.19 9.04
N GLN A 189 7.26 -21.11 9.86
CA GLN A 189 6.85 -22.51 9.79
C GLN A 189 5.35 -22.65 10.08
N ASP A 190 4.67 -23.54 9.37
CA ASP A 190 3.22 -23.82 9.48
C ASP A 190 2.33 -22.56 9.34
N ALA A 191 2.75 -21.62 8.47
CA ALA A 191 2.06 -20.37 8.20
C ALA A 191 0.58 -20.57 7.80
N VAL A 192 -0.32 -19.92 8.53
CA VAL A 192 -1.74 -19.85 8.15
C VAL A 192 -1.90 -19.12 6.81
N GLN A 193 -2.85 -19.55 5.98
CA GLN A 193 -3.05 -19.07 4.60
C GLN A 193 -3.12 -17.54 4.45
N SER A 194 -3.64 -16.82 5.45
CA SER A 194 -3.71 -15.36 5.46
C SER A 194 -2.35 -14.67 5.62
N PHE A 195 -1.35 -15.33 6.19
CA PHE A 195 0.00 -14.77 6.40
C PHE A 195 0.70 -14.50 5.06
N HIS A 196 0.45 -15.32 4.03
CA HIS A 196 0.97 -15.08 2.66
C HIS A 196 0.46 -13.79 2.00
N TRP A 197 -0.60 -13.17 2.55
CA TRP A 197 -1.23 -11.95 2.03
C TRP A 197 -1.10 -10.75 2.97
N ASN A 198 -0.50 -10.93 4.15
CA ASN A 198 -0.41 -9.93 5.22
C ASN A 198 0.85 -10.16 6.10
N ASN A 199 1.95 -10.59 5.49
CA ASN A 199 3.25 -10.60 6.15
C ASN A 199 3.88 -9.20 6.11
N GLU A 200 4.55 -8.82 7.19
CA GLU A 200 5.39 -7.62 7.18
C GLU A 200 6.58 -7.82 6.22
N GLN A 201 7.24 -6.71 5.89
CA GLN A 201 8.45 -6.69 5.09
C GLN A 201 9.56 -5.95 5.83
N ALA A 202 10.81 -6.29 5.52
CA ALA A 202 11.98 -5.44 5.79
C ALA A 202 12.57 -4.90 4.48
N THR A 203 12.94 -3.63 4.46
CA THR A 203 13.83 -3.09 3.41
C THR A 203 15.27 -3.43 3.73
N LEU A 204 16.02 -3.81 2.70
CA LEU A 204 17.41 -4.23 2.76
C LEU A 204 18.23 -3.40 1.78
N LEU A 205 19.13 -2.55 2.27
CA LEU A 205 20.15 -1.91 1.43
C LEU A 205 21.47 -2.65 1.65
N THR A 206 21.97 -3.26 0.58
CA THR A 206 23.14 -4.15 0.58
C THR A 206 24.32 -3.48 -0.10
N SER A 207 25.52 -3.62 0.48
CA SER A 207 26.72 -3.07 -0.11
C SER A 207 27.97 -3.90 0.16
N VAL A 208 28.89 -3.87 -0.82
CA VAL A 208 30.27 -4.31 -0.69
C VAL A 208 31.17 -3.12 -0.99
N PHE A 209 32.07 -2.81 -0.07
CA PHE A 209 33.06 -1.74 -0.23
C PHE A 209 34.46 -2.31 -0.39
N TYR A 210 35.30 -1.63 -1.16
CA TYR A 210 36.69 -1.97 -1.43
C TYR A 210 37.59 -0.79 -1.08
N TYR A 211 38.75 -1.08 -0.47
CA TYR A 211 39.72 -0.09 -0.03
C TYR A 211 41.13 -0.68 -0.13
N ARG A 212 42.14 0.18 -0.32
CA ARG A 212 43.55 -0.24 -0.23
C ARG A 212 44.02 -0.19 1.23
N ASP A 213 44.78 -1.21 1.61
CA ASP A 213 45.46 -1.31 2.91
C ASP A 213 46.89 -1.81 2.63
N GLY A 214 47.83 -0.87 2.60
CA GLY A 214 49.18 -1.07 2.06
C GLY A 214 49.15 -1.55 0.61
N ASN A 215 49.72 -2.73 0.34
CA ASN A 215 49.75 -3.32 -1.00
C ASN A 215 48.51 -4.18 -1.33
N GLU A 216 47.60 -4.43 -0.38
CA GLU A 216 46.43 -5.28 -0.59
C GLU A 216 45.15 -4.46 -0.86
N ILE A 217 44.29 -4.98 -1.74
CA ILE A 217 42.94 -4.44 -1.94
C ILE A 217 41.97 -5.28 -1.11
N LYS A 218 41.61 -4.75 0.06
CA LYS A 218 40.70 -5.40 1.01
C LYS A 218 39.26 -5.02 0.70
N HIS A 219 38.33 -5.80 1.24
CA HIS A 219 36.90 -5.55 1.05
C HIS A 219 36.13 -5.77 2.35
N GLY A 220 35.00 -5.08 2.46
CA GLY A 220 34.05 -5.22 3.55
C GLY A 220 32.63 -5.33 3.02
N ILE A 221 31.75 -5.91 3.83
CA ILE A 221 30.36 -6.17 3.48
C ILE A 221 29.47 -5.55 4.54
N ILE A 222 28.49 -4.74 4.13
CA ILE A 222 27.57 -4.04 5.04
C ILE A 222 26.12 -4.18 4.55
N VAL A 223 25.18 -4.32 5.48
CA VAL A 223 23.74 -4.33 5.21
C VAL A 223 23.02 -3.45 6.22
N MET A 224 22.20 -2.52 5.72
CA MET A 224 21.21 -1.81 6.52
C MET A 224 19.85 -2.51 6.37
N ILE A 225 19.25 -2.87 7.49
CA ILE A 225 17.90 -3.41 7.62
C ILE A 225 16.99 -2.28 8.13
N SER A 226 15.77 -2.15 7.58
CA SER A 226 14.79 -1.16 8.04
C SER A 226 13.35 -1.67 8.02
N ASP A 227 12.52 -1.10 8.89
CA ASP A 227 11.06 -1.16 8.91
C ASP A 227 10.38 -0.07 8.04
N ASP A 228 11.15 0.85 7.45
CA ASP A 228 10.63 1.76 6.42
C ASP A 228 10.74 1.13 5.03
N LEU A 229 9.58 0.93 4.38
CA LEU A 229 9.48 0.32 3.05
C LEU A 229 9.75 1.30 1.90
N LYS A 230 10.09 2.56 2.20
CA LYS A 230 10.37 3.60 1.21
C LYS A 230 11.82 3.53 0.70
N HIS A 231 11.97 3.12 -0.56
CA HIS A 231 13.23 3.28 -1.30
C HIS A 231 13.31 4.71 -1.85
N ASP A 232 13.84 5.64 -1.07
CA ASP A 232 14.05 7.04 -1.47
C ASP A 232 15.46 7.53 -1.14
N THR A 233 15.82 8.71 -1.63
CA THR A 233 17.17 9.29 -1.46
C THR A 233 17.52 9.60 0.00
N ALA A 234 16.55 9.79 0.91
CA ALA A 234 16.84 9.94 2.34
C ALA A 234 17.14 8.59 3.01
N THR A 235 16.52 7.50 2.55
CA THR A 235 16.92 6.13 2.93
C THR A 235 18.35 5.82 2.45
N VAL A 236 18.74 6.28 1.25
CA VAL A 236 20.13 6.18 0.76
C VAL A 236 21.09 6.99 1.63
N TYR A 237 20.76 8.24 1.93
CA TYR A 237 21.58 9.10 2.80
C TYR A 237 21.78 8.50 4.20
N ALA A 238 20.73 7.94 4.81
CA ALA A 238 20.82 7.26 6.10
C ALA A 238 21.78 6.05 6.05
N PHE A 239 21.82 5.32 4.93
CA PHE A 239 22.81 4.27 4.69
C PHE A 239 24.23 4.83 4.49
N GLN A 240 24.40 5.91 3.71
CA GLN A 240 25.71 6.53 3.48
C GLN A 240 26.34 6.98 4.81
N LYS A 241 25.54 7.55 5.72
CA LYS A 241 25.98 7.89 7.08
C LYS A 241 26.42 6.66 7.89
N ILE A 242 25.61 5.60 7.93
CA ILE A 242 25.93 4.35 8.62
C ILE A 242 27.21 3.70 8.06
N LEU A 243 27.43 3.78 6.75
CA LEU A 243 28.65 3.32 6.09
C LEU A 243 29.87 4.16 6.51
N TYR A 244 29.77 5.49 6.48
CA TYR A 244 30.86 6.37 6.89
C TYR A 244 31.25 6.16 8.37
N GLU A 245 30.26 6.11 9.27
CA GLU A 245 30.46 5.76 10.68
C GLU A 245 31.10 4.37 10.87
N HIS A 246 30.78 3.41 10.00
CA HIS A 246 31.41 2.07 10.02
C HIS A 246 32.87 2.06 9.53
N LEU A 247 33.23 2.92 8.58
CA LEU A 247 34.60 3.06 8.07
C LEU A 247 35.50 3.74 9.13
N LEU A 248 35.03 4.85 9.71
CA LEU A 248 35.71 5.52 10.83
C LEU A 248 35.85 4.57 12.05
N GLY A 249 34.80 3.83 12.39
CA GLY A 249 34.81 2.84 13.46
C GLY A 249 35.76 1.64 13.24
N LYS A 250 36.38 1.54 12.05
CA LYS A 250 37.44 0.58 11.71
C LYS A 250 38.83 1.21 11.59
N ALA A 251 38.96 2.51 11.88
CA ALA A 251 40.17 3.30 11.62
C ALA A 251 40.66 3.24 10.15
N ILE A 252 39.74 3.04 9.20
CA ILE A 252 40.04 3.14 7.77
C ILE A 252 40.15 4.62 7.42
N ASN A 253 41.25 5.03 6.79
CA ASN A 253 41.40 6.37 6.25
C ASN A 253 40.40 6.58 5.09
N VAL A 254 39.65 7.69 5.10
CA VAL A 254 38.64 8.02 4.09
C VAL A 254 38.85 9.47 3.64
N SER A 255 39.48 9.65 2.49
CA SER A 255 39.56 10.94 1.81
C SER A 255 38.48 11.09 0.75
N LYS A 256 38.10 10.00 0.06
CA LYS A 256 37.05 10.00 -0.97
C LYS A 256 36.24 8.70 -1.00
N ILE A 257 34.94 8.80 -1.23
CA ILE A 257 34.04 7.66 -1.46
C ILE A 257 33.48 7.66 -2.88
N ILE A 258 33.79 6.63 -3.66
CA ILE A 258 33.34 6.47 -5.05
C ILE A 258 32.19 5.45 -5.06
N TYR A 259 30.96 5.92 -5.24
CA TYR A 259 29.76 5.08 -5.25
C TYR A 259 29.50 4.48 -6.64
N GLY A 260 29.43 3.15 -6.73
CA GLY A 260 28.93 2.40 -7.87
C GLY A 260 27.53 1.86 -7.59
N THR A 261 26.53 2.28 -8.38
CA THR A 261 25.15 1.85 -8.16
C THR A 261 24.31 1.80 -9.44
N ASP A 262 23.05 1.36 -9.33
CA ASP A 262 22.15 1.20 -10.47
C ASP A 262 21.48 2.52 -10.89
N GLY A 263 20.90 2.53 -12.09
CA GLY A 263 20.30 3.73 -12.67
C GLY A 263 18.94 4.15 -12.11
N ALA A 264 18.50 3.61 -10.96
CA ALA A 264 17.14 3.83 -10.46
C ALA A 264 16.89 5.29 -10.03
N SER A 265 16.01 5.97 -10.76
CA SER A 265 15.69 7.38 -10.54
C SER A 265 14.90 7.68 -9.27
N GLN A 266 14.33 6.67 -8.60
CA GLN A 266 13.56 6.87 -7.38
C GLN A 266 14.45 7.21 -6.17
N HIS A 267 15.66 6.64 -6.10
CA HIS A 267 16.55 6.76 -4.94
C HIS A 267 17.99 7.17 -5.27
N PHE A 268 18.60 6.67 -6.36
CA PHE A 268 20.00 6.97 -6.69
C PHE A 268 20.17 8.02 -7.81
N LYS A 269 19.55 7.81 -8.98
CA LYS A 269 19.83 8.61 -10.20
C LYS A 269 18.89 9.81 -10.35
N ASN A 270 18.95 10.74 -9.39
CA ASN A 270 18.09 11.92 -9.35
C ASN A 270 18.76 13.17 -8.75
N ARG A 271 18.12 14.33 -8.95
CA ARG A 271 18.59 15.64 -8.49
C ARG A 271 18.80 15.75 -6.98
N PHE A 272 18.01 15.04 -6.17
CA PHE A 272 18.12 15.09 -4.72
C PHE A 272 19.44 14.47 -4.26
N ASN A 273 19.84 13.37 -4.91
CA ASN A 273 21.11 12.70 -4.63
C ASN A 273 22.31 13.53 -5.16
N PHE A 274 22.14 14.23 -6.28
CA PHE A 274 23.17 15.14 -6.81
C PHE A 274 23.39 16.38 -5.91
N VAL A 275 22.34 16.90 -5.26
CA VAL A 275 22.50 17.96 -4.25
C VAL A 275 23.19 17.43 -3.00
N ASN A 276 22.83 16.23 -2.52
CA ASN A 276 23.55 15.60 -1.40
C ASN A 276 25.04 15.38 -1.71
N LEU A 277 25.41 15.19 -2.98
CA LEU A 277 26.80 15.01 -3.40
C LEU A 277 27.65 16.28 -3.25
N PHE A 278 27.05 17.47 -3.43
CA PHE A 278 27.73 18.74 -3.15
C PHE A 278 27.97 18.94 -1.65
N TYR A 279 26.97 18.65 -0.82
CA TYR A 279 27.06 18.75 0.64
C TYR A 279 27.80 17.57 1.29
N TYR A 280 28.38 16.65 0.52
CA TYR A 280 28.97 15.42 1.05
C TYR A 280 30.21 15.70 1.92
N ASN A 281 31.03 16.67 1.53
CA ASN A 281 32.20 17.07 2.32
C ASN A 281 31.81 17.74 3.65
N GLU A 282 30.76 18.59 3.65
CA GLU A 282 30.20 19.17 4.89
C GLU A 282 29.60 18.12 5.83
N ASP A 283 28.91 17.11 5.29
CA ASP A 283 28.21 16.10 6.07
C ASP A 283 29.12 14.95 6.57
N PHE A 284 30.21 14.66 5.84
CA PHE A 284 31.04 13.46 6.01
C PHE A 284 32.57 13.71 5.93
N ASN A 285 33.06 14.95 5.91
CA ASN A 285 34.48 15.32 5.93
C ASN A 285 35.36 14.48 4.96
N ALA A 286 34.82 14.23 3.77
CA ALA A 286 35.42 13.45 2.69
C ALA A 286 34.75 13.84 1.38
N ASP A 287 35.44 13.65 0.25
CA ASP A 287 34.85 13.86 -1.06
C ASP A 287 34.01 12.65 -1.49
N ALA A 288 33.11 12.83 -2.46
CA ALA A 288 32.39 11.70 -3.04
C ALA A 288 32.05 11.89 -4.52
N GLU A 289 32.03 10.77 -5.24
CA GLU A 289 31.70 10.69 -6.67
C GLU A 289 30.64 9.59 -6.89
N ILE A 290 29.70 9.79 -7.81
CA ILE A 290 28.62 8.81 -8.08
C ILE A 290 28.66 8.34 -9.53
N HIS A 291 28.81 7.03 -9.68
CA HIS A 291 28.92 6.31 -10.94
C HIS A 291 27.77 5.30 -11.08
N PHE A 292 27.21 5.25 -12.29
CA PHE A 292 26.03 4.46 -12.60
C PHE A 292 26.35 3.36 -13.59
N HIS A 293 26.00 2.12 -13.22
CA HIS A 293 25.97 1.03 -14.19
C HIS A 293 24.96 1.30 -15.31
N ALA A 294 25.21 0.73 -16.49
CA ALA A 294 24.25 0.76 -17.59
C ALA A 294 22.94 0.04 -17.23
N THR A 295 21.82 0.50 -17.79
CA THR A 295 20.47 -0.07 -17.56
C THR A 295 20.47 -1.59 -17.71
N SER A 296 19.91 -2.31 -16.73
CA SER A 296 19.86 -3.79 -16.72
C SER A 296 21.22 -4.53 -16.69
N HIS A 297 22.35 -3.82 -16.52
CA HIS A 297 23.69 -4.41 -16.33
C HIS A 297 24.30 -4.13 -14.95
N GLY A 298 23.63 -3.37 -14.08
CA GLY A 298 24.10 -3.03 -12.73
C GLY A 298 24.03 -4.15 -11.69
N LYS A 299 24.11 -5.41 -12.10
CA LYS A 299 24.12 -6.55 -11.18
C LYS A 299 25.51 -6.77 -10.62
N GLY A 300 25.61 -6.89 -9.30
CA GLY A 300 26.88 -7.01 -8.60
C GLY A 300 26.85 -7.89 -7.34
N PRO A 301 27.94 -7.86 -6.56
CA PRO A 301 28.04 -8.60 -5.30
C PRO A 301 26.95 -8.24 -4.28
N CYS A 302 26.44 -7.01 -4.31
CA CYS A 302 25.35 -6.52 -3.45
C CYS A 302 24.02 -7.26 -3.65
N ASP A 303 23.67 -7.66 -4.89
CA ASP A 303 22.45 -8.44 -5.16
C ASP A 303 22.61 -9.88 -4.65
N GLY A 304 23.80 -10.46 -4.85
CA GLY A 304 24.16 -11.79 -4.35
C GLY A 304 24.12 -11.86 -2.81
N LEU A 305 24.59 -10.80 -2.14
CA LEU A 305 24.49 -10.63 -0.69
C LEU A 305 23.02 -10.61 -0.24
N GLY A 306 22.18 -9.78 -0.89
CA GLY A 306 20.76 -9.68 -0.56
C GLY A 306 20.01 -11.00 -0.74
N GLY A 307 20.23 -11.68 -1.87
CA GLY A 307 19.68 -13.01 -2.13
C GLY A 307 20.14 -14.05 -1.10
N ASN A 308 21.41 -14.03 -0.69
CA ASN A 308 21.93 -14.96 0.30
C ASN A 308 21.37 -14.69 1.70
N LEU A 309 21.31 -13.43 2.13
CA LEU A 309 20.71 -13.03 3.42
C LEU A 309 19.23 -13.44 3.49
N LYS A 310 18.43 -13.10 2.47
CA LYS A 310 17.00 -13.50 2.41
C LYS A 310 16.84 -15.02 2.46
N ARG A 311 17.66 -15.78 1.72
CA ARG A 311 17.64 -17.26 1.74
C ARG A 311 17.99 -17.84 3.11
N LEU A 312 19.02 -17.30 3.77
CA LEU A 312 19.47 -17.77 5.09
C LEU A 312 18.45 -17.40 6.19
N ALA A 313 17.88 -16.20 6.15
CA ALA A 313 16.80 -15.78 7.04
C ALA A 313 15.55 -16.66 6.88
N THR A 314 15.15 -16.95 5.64
CA THR A 314 14.04 -17.86 5.34
C THR A 314 14.28 -19.26 5.90
N ARG A 315 15.49 -19.82 5.69
CA ARG A 315 15.84 -21.13 6.25
C ARG A 315 15.80 -21.12 7.78
N ALA A 316 16.36 -20.09 8.42
CA ALA A 316 16.35 -19.96 9.87
C ALA A 316 14.92 -19.82 10.44
N SER A 317 14.08 -18.97 9.84
CA SER A 317 12.70 -18.76 10.30
C SER A 317 11.82 -19.99 10.18
N LEU A 318 12.04 -20.83 9.15
CA LEU A 318 11.37 -22.13 8.99
C LEU A 318 11.91 -23.23 9.93
N GLN A 319 13.12 -23.06 10.47
CA GLN A 319 13.75 -23.98 11.44
C GLN A 319 13.48 -23.57 12.90
N LEU A 320 12.87 -22.42 13.15
CA LEU A 320 12.54 -21.92 14.48
C LEU A 320 11.06 -22.20 14.81
N PRO A 321 10.73 -22.51 16.08
CA PRO A 321 9.33 -22.59 16.51
C PRO A 321 8.65 -21.23 16.34
N ALA A 322 7.34 -21.23 16.10
CA ALA A 322 6.57 -20.02 15.77
C ALA A 322 6.70 -18.86 16.78
N SER A 323 7.02 -19.14 18.05
CA SER A 323 7.32 -18.13 19.08
C SER A 323 8.61 -17.33 18.84
N ASN A 324 9.58 -17.92 18.13
CA ASN A 324 10.92 -17.37 17.87
C ASN A 324 11.15 -17.05 16.38
N ALA A 325 10.14 -17.22 15.53
CA ALA A 325 10.26 -17.02 14.09
C ALA A 325 10.64 -15.57 13.73
N ILE A 326 11.34 -15.41 12.60
CA ILE A 326 11.84 -14.13 12.09
C ILE A 326 10.71 -13.44 11.33
N VAL A 327 9.83 -12.77 12.08
CA VAL A 327 8.59 -12.16 11.54
C VAL A 327 8.53 -10.62 11.66
N THR A 328 9.64 -9.97 12.06
CA THR A 328 9.75 -8.50 12.10
C THR A 328 11.15 -8.03 11.68
N PRO A 329 11.33 -6.77 11.24
CA PRO A 329 12.64 -6.24 10.83
C PRO A 329 13.68 -6.23 11.98
N MET A 330 13.24 -6.04 13.22
CA MET A 330 14.13 -6.12 14.39
C MET A 330 14.61 -7.56 14.65
N ARG A 331 13.72 -8.56 14.58
CA ARG A 331 14.14 -9.97 14.69
C ARG A 331 15.10 -10.38 13.56
N LEU A 332 14.89 -9.86 12.35
CA LEU A 332 15.82 -10.07 11.24
C LEU A 332 17.21 -9.48 11.53
N TYR A 333 17.26 -8.27 12.12
CA TYR A 333 18.50 -7.64 12.57
C TYR A 333 19.22 -8.46 13.65
N GLU A 334 18.51 -8.84 14.73
CA GLU A 334 19.07 -9.64 15.83
C GLU A 334 19.66 -10.97 15.33
N TRP A 335 18.90 -11.68 14.48
CA TRP A 335 19.34 -12.94 13.87
C TRP A 335 20.52 -12.73 12.91
N ALA A 336 20.46 -11.73 12.03
CA ALA A 336 21.52 -11.49 11.05
C ALA A 336 22.83 -11.07 11.73
N LYS A 337 22.77 -10.18 12.73
CA LYS A 337 23.94 -9.71 13.50
C LYS A 337 24.62 -10.84 14.27
N SER A 338 23.86 -11.77 14.82
CA SER A 338 24.40 -12.94 15.55
C SER A 338 24.89 -14.05 14.62
N SER A 339 24.25 -14.25 13.46
CA SER A 339 24.53 -15.36 12.54
C SER A 339 25.55 -15.04 11.45
N LEU A 340 25.61 -13.79 10.97
CA LEU A 340 26.40 -13.38 9.80
C LEU A 340 27.66 -12.62 10.23
N LYS A 341 28.52 -13.22 11.06
CA LYS A 341 29.68 -12.58 11.72
C LYS A 341 30.68 -11.88 10.78
N GLN A 342 30.71 -12.22 9.48
CA GLN A 342 31.57 -11.59 8.47
C GLN A 342 30.93 -10.34 7.82
N THR A 343 29.66 -10.07 8.09
CA THR A 343 28.88 -8.97 7.53
C THR A 343 28.60 -7.93 8.60
N ALA A 344 28.85 -6.66 8.30
CA ALA A 344 28.45 -5.55 9.16
C ALA A 344 26.93 -5.33 9.05
N ILE A 345 26.18 -5.81 10.04
CA ILE A 345 24.72 -5.71 10.08
C ILE A 345 24.29 -4.51 10.93
N TYR A 346 23.55 -3.59 10.32
CA TYR A 346 22.98 -2.40 10.96
C TYR A 346 21.44 -2.39 10.83
N TYR A 347 20.77 -1.76 11.80
CA TYR A 347 19.34 -1.47 11.74
C TYR A 347 19.12 0.03 11.80
N CYS A 348 18.35 0.56 10.86
CA CYS A 348 17.96 1.96 10.82
C CYS A 348 16.45 2.04 10.89
N SER A 349 15.91 2.55 12.00
CA SER A 349 14.47 2.63 12.17
C SER A 349 13.82 3.66 11.25
N LYS A 350 12.56 3.45 10.93
CA LYS A 350 11.72 4.40 10.19
C LYS A 350 11.70 5.80 10.77
N ASP A 351 11.72 5.93 12.10
CA ASP A 351 11.83 7.23 12.78
C ASP A 351 13.16 7.93 12.49
N ASN A 352 14.25 7.18 12.34
CA ASN A 352 15.56 7.76 12.03
C ASN A 352 15.63 8.22 10.57
N ILE A 353 15.16 7.40 9.63
CA ILE A 353 15.04 7.78 8.21
C ILE A 353 14.10 8.98 8.05
N GLN A 354 13.03 9.06 8.84
CA GLN A 354 12.11 10.20 8.82
C GLN A 354 12.76 11.51 9.35
N ARG A 355 13.73 11.45 10.27
CA ARG A 355 14.55 12.61 10.64
C ARG A 355 15.44 13.05 9.48
N HIS A 356 16.08 12.12 8.78
CA HIS A 356 16.87 12.42 7.59
C HIS A 356 16.02 13.05 6.47
N ARG A 357 14.78 12.61 6.26
CA ARG A 357 13.85 13.29 5.33
C ARG A 357 13.58 14.74 5.69
N ILE A 358 13.44 15.06 6.98
CA ILE A 358 13.21 16.43 7.45
C ILE A 358 14.47 17.28 7.27
N PHE A 359 15.63 16.77 7.69
CA PHE A 359 16.93 17.43 7.51
C PHE A 359 17.24 17.76 6.04
N LEU A 360 16.93 16.85 5.12
CA LEU A 360 17.20 17.02 3.69
C LEU A 360 16.13 17.82 2.94
N HIS A 361 14.97 18.10 3.54
CA HIS A 361 13.86 18.79 2.86
C HIS A 361 14.26 20.15 2.25
N PRO A 362 14.97 21.06 2.96
CA PRO A 362 15.36 22.35 2.40
C PRO A 362 16.37 22.20 1.25
N ARG A 363 17.32 21.25 1.36
CA ARG A 363 18.26 20.91 0.27
C ARG A 363 17.48 20.41 -0.95
N PHE A 364 16.49 19.54 -0.75
CA PHE A 364 15.67 18.94 -1.81
C PHE A 364 14.73 19.93 -2.51
N ASP A 365 14.21 20.94 -1.80
CA ASP A 365 13.40 22.00 -2.41
C ASP A 365 14.23 22.88 -3.36
N SER A 366 15.50 23.11 -3.04
CA SER A 366 16.44 23.86 -3.89
C SER A 366 16.97 23.07 -5.11
N ALA A 367 16.67 21.76 -5.20
CA ALA A 367 17.34 20.86 -6.14
C ALA A 367 16.90 21.05 -7.60
N ILE A 368 17.83 21.51 -8.44
CA ILE A 368 17.63 21.72 -9.89
C ILE A 368 17.71 20.39 -10.64
N THR A 369 16.81 20.17 -11.61
CA THR A 369 16.80 18.94 -12.43
C THR A 369 17.76 19.08 -13.60
N ILE A 370 18.81 18.24 -13.66
CA ILE A 370 19.77 18.21 -14.76
C ILE A 370 19.13 17.60 -16.03
N PRO A 371 19.03 18.33 -17.15
CA PRO A 371 18.52 17.79 -18.41
C PRO A 371 19.32 16.57 -18.88
N GLY A 372 18.64 15.60 -19.49
CA GLY A 372 19.31 14.41 -20.02
C GLY A 372 19.89 13.42 -18.99
N THR A 373 19.74 13.64 -17.67
CA THR A 373 20.25 12.80 -16.55
C THR A 373 20.30 11.29 -16.84
N LYS A 374 19.24 10.71 -17.45
CA LYS A 374 19.18 9.28 -17.79
C LYS A 374 20.36 8.79 -18.64
N LYS A 375 20.89 9.62 -19.55
CA LYS A 375 21.99 9.32 -20.50
C LYS A 375 23.39 9.43 -19.88
N LEU A 376 23.54 10.05 -18.70
CA LEU A 376 24.81 10.31 -18.02
C LEU A 376 25.14 9.20 -17.03
N HIS A 377 26.42 8.85 -16.83
CA HIS A 377 26.84 7.72 -16.01
C HIS A 377 27.90 8.02 -14.95
N ALA A 378 28.47 9.24 -14.91
CA ALA A 378 29.20 9.73 -13.74
C ALA A 378 28.77 11.16 -13.40
N PHE A 379 28.79 11.47 -12.10
CA PHE A 379 28.47 12.77 -11.50
C PHE A 379 29.51 13.03 -10.40
N ILE A 380 30.28 14.10 -10.56
CA ILE A 380 31.51 14.39 -9.80
C ILE A 380 31.43 15.87 -9.37
N PRO A 381 31.41 16.18 -8.05
CA PRO A 381 31.44 17.55 -7.57
C PRO A 381 32.85 18.14 -7.78
N THR A 382 32.89 19.43 -8.12
CA THR A 382 34.11 20.23 -8.25
C THR A 382 33.86 21.61 -7.68
N THR A 383 34.92 22.39 -7.45
CA THR A 383 34.83 23.80 -7.04
C THR A 383 34.04 24.69 -8.02
N GLU A 384 33.99 24.29 -9.29
CA GLU A 384 33.28 24.98 -10.39
C GLU A 384 31.80 24.55 -10.54
N GLY A 385 31.39 23.44 -9.91
CA GLY A 385 30.04 22.88 -10.05
C GLY A 385 30.02 21.35 -10.16
N LEU A 386 29.17 20.80 -11.04
CA LEU A 386 29.04 19.36 -11.24
C LEU A 386 29.58 18.94 -12.61
N LEU A 387 30.70 18.22 -12.60
CA LEU A 387 31.18 17.49 -13.76
C LEU A 387 30.29 16.26 -13.97
N VAL A 388 29.76 16.09 -15.18
CA VAL A 388 28.99 14.90 -15.56
C VAL A 388 29.61 14.22 -16.78
N LYS A 389 29.42 12.92 -16.95
CA LYS A 389 30.05 12.14 -18.03
C LYS A 389 29.07 11.19 -18.69
N ARG A 390 29.22 10.94 -20.01
CA ARG A 390 28.32 10.03 -20.77
C ARG A 390 28.66 8.56 -20.51
N THR A 391 29.94 8.24 -20.30
CA THR A 391 30.42 7.03 -19.61
C THR A 391 31.38 7.47 -18.51
N SER A 392 31.58 6.70 -17.44
CA SER A 392 32.55 7.06 -16.39
C SER A 392 33.98 7.30 -16.93
N SER A 393 34.37 6.58 -17.98
CA SER A 393 35.66 6.73 -18.68
C SER A 393 35.71 7.90 -19.67
N SER A 394 34.57 8.49 -20.08
CA SER A 394 34.58 9.49 -21.17
C SER A 394 35.24 10.80 -20.74
N VAL A 395 35.97 11.41 -21.67
CA VAL A 395 36.41 12.81 -21.57
C VAL A 395 35.18 13.71 -21.37
N ASP A 396 35.38 14.77 -20.57
CA ASP A 396 34.34 15.45 -19.80
C ASP A 396 33.15 16.01 -20.59
N TYR A 397 31.96 15.90 -20.00
CA TYR A 397 30.85 16.81 -20.26
C TYR A 397 30.63 17.68 -19.01
N LYS A 398 31.58 18.59 -18.71
CA LYS A 398 31.28 19.70 -17.79
C LYS A 398 29.98 20.36 -18.29
N ILE A 399 28.98 20.53 -17.43
CA ILE A 399 27.90 21.47 -17.73
C ILE A 399 28.55 22.85 -17.60
N ARG A 400 29.15 23.33 -18.70
CA ARG A 400 30.00 24.55 -18.80
C ARG A 400 29.22 25.84 -18.59
N THR A 401 28.32 25.89 -17.61
CA THR A 401 27.67 27.13 -17.15
C THR A 401 28.71 28.16 -16.76
N GLU A 402 29.89 27.78 -16.23
CA GLU A 402 30.95 28.74 -15.92
C GLU A 402 31.53 29.40 -17.18
N GLU A 403 32.16 28.66 -18.11
CA GLU A 403 32.64 29.25 -19.37
C GLU A 403 31.55 30.02 -20.12
N VAL A 404 30.32 29.49 -20.15
CA VAL A 404 29.20 30.15 -20.82
C VAL A 404 28.76 31.43 -20.09
N ARG A 405 28.76 31.47 -18.74
CA ARG A 405 28.51 32.71 -17.96
C ARG A 405 29.69 33.70 -17.99
N SER A 406 30.92 33.23 -18.23
CA SER A 406 32.12 34.07 -18.24
C SER A 406 32.49 34.60 -19.63
N THR A 407 31.98 33.96 -20.70
CA THR A 407 32.21 34.39 -22.09
C THR A 407 30.96 34.97 -22.77
N VAL A 408 29.76 34.71 -22.24
CA VAL A 408 28.48 35.17 -22.81
C VAL A 408 27.65 35.88 -21.75
N SER A 409 27.17 37.08 -22.06
CA SER A 409 26.37 37.88 -21.12
C SER A 409 24.97 37.30 -20.90
N SER A 410 24.33 37.65 -19.78
CA SER A 410 22.98 37.20 -19.42
C SER A 410 21.94 37.52 -20.49
N GLU A 411 22.02 38.68 -21.15
CA GLU A 411 21.07 39.09 -22.18
C GLU A 411 21.18 38.20 -23.42
N ILE A 412 22.39 37.83 -23.83
CA ILE A 412 22.63 36.96 -24.99
C ILE A 412 22.16 35.52 -24.67
N LEU A 413 22.36 35.04 -23.44
CA LEU A 413 21.88 33.72 -23.00
C LEU A 413 20.35 33.67 -22.94
N SER A 414 19.70 34.69 -22.38
CA SER A 414 18.24 34.80 -22.39
C SER A 414 17.69 34.92 -23.81
N PHE A 415 18.30 35.74 -24.68
CA PHE A 415 17.89 35.89 -26.08
C PHE A 415 18.00 34.55 -26.84
N SER A 416 19.14 33.87 -26.73
CA SER A 416 19.36 32.57 -27.37
C SER A 416 18.35 31.52 -26.86
N THR A 417 18.13 31.47 -25.54
CA THR A 417 17.12 30.59 -24.93
C THR A 417 15.71 30.90 -25.45
N ALA A 418 15.35 32.18 -25.59
CA ALA A 418 14.07 32.60 -26.14
C ALA A 418 13.93 32.27 -27.64
N MET A 419 15.01 32.24 -28.41
CA MET A 419 14.98 31.81 -29.82
C MET A 419 14.83 30.28 -29.94
N SER A 420 15.57 29.49 -29.15
CA SER A 420 15.38 28.03 -29.09
C SER A 420 13.94 27.68 -28.68
N LEU A 421 13.39 28.32 -27.64
CA LEU A 421 12.01 28.10 -27.22
C LEU A 421 10.97 28.49 -28.30
N ARG A 422 11.28 29.38 -29.25
CA ARG A 422 10.42 29.65 -30.41
C ARG A 422 10.53 28.56 -31.47
N ALA A 423 11.74 28.06 -31.74
CA ALA A 423 11.95 26.93 -32.66
C ALA A 423 11.27 25.65 -32.17
N ASP A 424 11.30 25.40 -30.85
CA ASP A 424 10.59 24.30 -30.17
C ASP A 424 9.05 24.52 -30.08
N GLY A 425 8.51 25.59 -30.68
CA GLY A 425 7.08 25.93 -30.62
C GLY A 425 6.58 26.48 -29.27
N ASN A 426 7.42 26.54 -28.23
CA ASN A 426 7.10 27.09 -26.91
C ASN A 426 7.15 28.63 -26.87
N VAL A 427 6.31 29.26 -27.70
CA VAL A 427 6.20 30.73 -27.82
C VAL A 427 5.89 31.40 -26.48
N SER A 428 5.15 30.73 -25.58
CA SER A 428 4.84 31.24 -24.23
C SER A 428 6.06 31.27 -23.33
N GLY A 429 6.90 30.23 -23.34
CA GLY A 429 8.18 30.20 -22.62
C GLY A 429 9.14 31.27 -23.14
N ALA A 430 9.26 31.42 -24.45
CA ALA A 430 10.08 32.47 -25.07
C ALA A 430 9.65 33.89 -24.65
N LYS A 431 8.34 34.16 -24.63
CA LYS A 431 7.79 35.43 -24.13
C LYS A 431 8.09 35.67 -22.65
N LEU A 432 8.09 34.61 -21.82
CA LEU A 432 8.40 34.73 -20.40
C LEU A 432 9.87 35.11 -20.18
N ILE A 433 10.82 34.44 -20.85
CA ILE A 433 12.25 34.81 -20.78
C ILE A 433 12.45 36.28 -21.17
N GLN A 434 11.85 36.71 -22.28
CA GLN A 434 11.90 38.10 -22.76
C GLN A 434 11.18 39.12 -21.86
N GLU A 435 10.37 38.70 -20.88
CA GLU A 435 9.79 39.56 -19.83
C GLU A 435 10.64 39.59 -18.55
N LEU A 436 11.50 38.59 -18.31
CA LEU A 436 12.40 38.55 -17.16
C LEU A 436 13.58 39.52 -17.35
N ASP A 437 14.18 39.57 -18.54
CA ASP A 437 15.28 40.49 -18.86
C ASP A 437 14.90 41.97 -18.67
N LYS A 438 13.62 42.32 -18.85
CA LYS A 438 13.15 43.72 -18.86
C LYS A 438 13.28 44.45 -17.52
N SER A 439 13.35 43.73 -16.39
CA SER A 439 14.10 44.17 -15.20
C SER A 439 14.13 43.10 -14.10
N PRO A 440 15.16 43.09 -13.23
CA PRO A 440 15.18 42.24 -12.03
C PRO A 440 13.97 42.47 -11.11
N GLY A 441 13.45 43.69 -11.05
CA GLY A 441 12.21 44.01 -10.32
C GLY A 441 10.94 43.41 -10.94
N ARG A 442 10.96 43.09 -12.24
CA ARG A 442 9.87 42.41 -12.96
C ARG A 442 9.92 40.91 -12.72
N ALA A 443 11.12 40.31 -12.79
CA ALA A 443 11.37 38.94 -12.34
C ALA A 443 10.95 38.74 -10.88
N LYS A 444 11.37 39.65 -9.98
CA LYS A 444 10.91 39.66 -8.58
C LYS A 444 9.39 39.81 -8.46
N LYS A 445 8.74 40.72 -9.19
CA LYS A 445 7.26 40.86 -9.18
C LYS A 445 6.50 39.66 -9.76
N ILE A 446 7.13 38.81 -10.56
CA ILE A 446 6.58 37.53 -11.04
C ILE A 446 6.78 36.46 -9.95
N TRP A 447 8.00 36.35 -9.41
CA TRP A 447 8.32 35.46 -8.30
C TRP A 447 7.47 35.75 -7.06
N ASP A 448 7.41 37.00 -6.59
CA ASP A 448 6.56 37.43 -5.48
C ASP A 448 5.06 37.09 -5.70
N ARG A 449 4.59 37.02 -6.96
CA ARG A 449 3.20 36.66 -7.30
C ARG A 449 2.98 35.14 -7.34
N TYR A 450 4.02 34.37 -7.69
CA TYR A 450 4.06 32.92 -7.59
C TYR A 450 4.21 32.47 -6.13
N SER A 451 5.11 33.10 -5.38
CA SER A 451 5.36 32.89 -3.95
C SER A 451 4.24 33.42 -3.06
N LYS A 452 3.45 34.43 -3.46
CA LYS A 452 2.18 34.75 -2.75
C LYS A 452 1.06 33.73 -2.99
N LYS A 453 1.19 32.85 -3.99
CA LYS A 453 0.42 31.59 -4.06
C LYS A 453 1.04 30.45 -3.24
N GLN A 454 2.21 30.67 -2.64
CA GLN A 454 2.94 29.74 -1.77
C GLN A 454 3.44 30.42 -0.49
N GLU A 455 2.61 31.26 0.16
CA GLU A 455 2.87 31.52 1.58
C GLU A 455 2.92 30.18 2.32
N PRO A 456 3.79 30.02 3.33
CA PRO A 456 3.88 28.77 4.10
C PRO A 456 2.60 28.58 4.91
N PHE A 457 1.58 27.99 4.27
CA PHE A 457 0.19 27.86 4.73
C PHE A 457 0.15 27.60 6.24
N LYS A 458 -0.14 28.66 7.00
CA LYS A 458 -0.31 28.58 8.45
C LYS A 458 -1.57 27.77 8.71
N VAL A 459 -1.35 26.55 9.19
CA VAL A 459 -2.41 25.60 9.46
C VAL A 459 -3.23 26.18 10.61
N SER A 460 -4.54 26.34 10.41
CA SER A 460 -5.41 26.86 11.48
C SER A 460 -5.32 25.95 12.71
N PRO A 461 -5.56 26.44 13.94
CA PRO A 461 -5.59 25.60 15.14
C PRO A 461 -6.51 24.37 14.98
N GLN A 462 -7.68 24.56 14.36
CA GLN A 462 -8.63 23.50 14.03
C GLN A 462 -8.08 22.50 12.98
N ASP A 463 -7.50 22.97 11.87
CA ASP A 463 -6.85 22.09 10.87
C ASP A 463 -5.66 21.32 11.46
N ALA A 464 -4.93 21.94 12.38
CA ALA A 464 -3.77 21.34 13.04
C ALA A 464 -4.22 20.23 13.99
N LEU A 465 -5.34 20.41 14.69
CA LEU A 465 -5.99 19.36 15.47
C LEU A 465 -6.56 18.24 14.59
N VAL A 466 -7.20 18.56 13.47
CA VAL A 466 -7.67 17.56 12.49
C VAL A 466 -6.51 16.72 11.95
N ARG A 467 -5.37 17.35 11.62
CA ARG A 467 -4.14 16.64 11.20
C ARG A 467 -3.51 15.82 12.32
N TYR A 468 -3.48 16.35 13.55
CA TYR A 468 -2.99 15.63 14.73
C TYR A 468 -3.75 14.31 14.94
N LEU A 469 -5.08 14.35 14.81
CA LEU A 469 -5.95 13.17 14.92
C LEU A 469 -5.80 12.24 13.70
N ASN A 470 -5.94 12.75 12.48
CA ASN A 470 -5.91 11.93 11.25
C ASN A 470 -4.57 11.21 10.98
N TYR A 471 -3.46 11.67 11.59
CA TYR A 471 -2.14 11.05 11.47
C TYR A 471 -1.69 10.29 12.73
N ASP A 472 -2.60 10.01 13.68
CA ASP A 472 -2.31 9.31 14.96
C ASP A 472 -1.11 9.91 15.73
N LEU A 473 -0.94 11.25 15.72
CA LEU A 473 0.23 11.87 16.35
C LEU A 473 0.13 11.82 17.88
N THR A 474 1.25 11.53 18.54
CA THR A 474 1.39 11.73 20.00
C THR A 474 1.76 13.19 20.31
N ARG A 475 1.57 13.64 21.56
CA ARG A 475 2.07 14.95 22.03
C ARG A 475 3.55 15.16 21.69
N SER A 476 4.39 14.15 21.98
CA SER A 476 5.83 14.19 21.72
C SER A 476 6.15 14.25 20.22
N SER A 477 5.45 13.46 19.40
CA SER A 477 5.60 13.49 17.93
C SER A 477 5.22 14.85 17.35
N TYR A 478 4.13 15.46 17.83
CA TYR A 478 3.68 16.77 17.39
C TYR A 478 4.64 17.90 17.79
N ILE A 479 5.10 17.90 19.05
CA ILE A 479 6.08 18.88 19.54
C ILE A 479 7.40 18.73 18.77
N GLN A 480 7.85 17.49 18.49
CA GLN A 480 9.07 17.24 17.71
C GLN A 480 8.92 17.69 16.24
N LEU A 481 7.74 17.49 15.63
CA LEU A 481 7.42 18.00 14.29
C LEU A 481 7.51 19.53 14.23
N ARG A 482 7.15 20.23 15.30
CA ARG A 482 7.26 21.71 15.40
C ARG A 482 8.65 22.27 15.73
N LYS A 483 9.69 21.43 15.91
CA LYS A 483 11.07 21.93 16.18
C LYS A 483 11.83 22.33 14.92
N ASP A 484 11.40 21.88 13.75
CA ASP A 484 11.86 22.41 12.47
C ASP A 484 11.36 23.86 12.30
N HIS A 485 12.23 24.79 11.93
CA HIS A 485 11.92 26.21 11.71
C HIS A 485 10.72 26.43 10.77
N ILE A 486 10.58 25.63 9.72
CA ILE A 486 9.46 25.73 8.77
C ILE A 486 8.16 25.35 9.47
N ASN A 487 8.16 24.23 10.19
CA ASN A 487 6.97 23.73 10.89
C ASN A 487 6.64 24.52 12.17
N TYR A 488 7.62 25.17 12.81
CA TYR A 488 7.41 26.11 13.91
C TYR A 488 6.55 27.32 13.48
N ILE A 489 6.85 27.88 12.30
CA ILE A 489 6.11 28.99 11.68
C ILE A 489 4.74 28.51 11.15
N ARG A 490 4.67 27.28 10.65
CA ARG A 490 3.51 26.74 9.92
C ARG A 490 2.42 26.15 10.80
N TYR A 491 2.76 25.55 11.93
CA TYR A 491 1.82 24.90 12.85
C TYR A 491 1.71 25.67 14.18
N PRO A 492 0.51 25.76 14.79
CA PRO A 492 0.30 26.49 16.05
C PRO A 492 0.85 25.74 17.28
N GLY A 493 0.94 26.43 18.42
CA GLY A 493 1.53 25.89 19.65
C GLY A 493 0.79 24.67 20.20
N TRP A 494 1.48 23.84 21.01
CA TRP A 494 0.82 22.73 21.71
C TRP A 494 -0.29 23.24 22.63
N ASP A 495 -0.08 24.39 23.26
CA ASP A 495 -1.04 25.02 24.15
C ASP A 495 -2.25 25.57 23.37
N THR A 496 -2.01 26.08 22.14
CA THR A 496 -3.06 26.42 21.18
C THR A 496 -3.88 25.18 20.79
N LEU A 497 -3.25 24.04 20.46
CA LEU A 497 -3.98 22.79 20.23
C LEU A 497 -4.68 22.28 21.49
N THR A 498 -4.16 22.57 22.68
CA THR A 498 -4.79 22.20 23.95
C THR A 498 -6.04 23.03 24.21
N ILE A 499 -6.07 24.30 23.79
CA ILE A 499 -7.28 25.13 23.75
C ILE A 499 -8.29 24.53 22.77
N GLU A 500 -7.91 24.27 21.51
CA GLU A 500 -8.80 23.64 20.51
C GLU A 500 -9.37 22.29 20.96
N LYS A 501 -8.55 21.45 21.60
CA LYS A 501 -9.00 20.19 22.20
C LYS A 501 -10.02 20.43 23.32
N LYS A 502 -9.83 21.44 24.17
CA LYS A 502 -10.81 21.81 25.20
C LYS A 502 -12.11 22.32 24.59
N LEU A 503 -12.07 23.11 23.52
CA LEU A 503 -13.25 23.51 22.74
C LEU A 503 -13.98 22.31 22.09
N CYS A 504 -13.33 21.15 21.97
CA CYS A 504 -13.94 19.91 21.51
C CYS A 504 -14.59 19.08 22.62
N TYR A 505 -14.36 19.36 23.91
CA TYR A 505 -14.89 18.56 25.03
C TYR A 505 -16.26 19.08 25.51
N PRO A 506 -17.26 18.21 25.72
CA PRO A 506 -18.53 18.58 26.36
C PRO A 506 -18.36 18.83 27.86
N ASP A 507 -19.22 19.66 28.44
CA ASP A 507 -19.22 19.96 29.88
C ASP A 507 -19.67 18.78 30.75
N GLY A 508 -19.17 18.70 31.98
CA GLY A 508 -19.65 17.74 32.97
C GLY A 508 -19.20 16.29 32.73
N ILE A 509 -18.02 16.11 32.12
CA ILE A 509 -17.33 14.82 32.09
C ILE A 509 -16.88 14.44 33.51
N THR A 510 -17.10 13.20 33.92
CA THR A 510 -16.61 12.61 35.18
C THR A 510 -15.85 11.32 34.88
N ILE A 511 -14.64 11.18 35.42
CA ILE A 511 -13.74 10.04 35.17
C ILE A 511 -13.28 9.49 36.52
N ASN A 512 -13.28 8.17 36.67
CA ASN A 512 -12.62 7.47 37.77
C ASN A 512 -11.83 6.25 37.23
N GLU A 513 -11.33 5.38 38.11
CA GLU A 513 -10.51 4.22 37.71
C GLU A 513 -11.28 3.14 36.94
N GLU A 514 -12.61 3.12 37.04
CA GLU A 514 -13.47 2.05 36.50
C GLU A 514 -14.38 2.52 35.35
N GLU A 515 -14.67 3.83 35.23
CA GLU A 515 -15.59 4.37 34.22
C GLU A 515 -15.28 5.81 33.75
N ALA A 516 -15.88 6.20 32.63
CA ALA A 516 -16.00 7.59 32.19
C ALA A 516 -17.46 7.93 31.80
N THR A 517 -18.06 8.87 32.52
CA THR A 517 -19.42 9.36 32.28
C THR A 517 -19.42 10.80 31.77
N VAL A 518 -20.48 11.16 31.05
CA VAL A 518 -20.84 12.55 30.74
C VAL A 518 -22.36 12.60 30.53
N LYS A 519 -22.99 13.68 30.99
CA LYS A 519 -24.46 13.82 30.92
C LYS A 519 -24.91 13.88 29.45
N LEU A 520 -25.83 12.99 29.05
CA LEU A 520 -26.36 12.90 27.69
C LEU A 520 -26.84 14.26 27.15
N GLN A 521 -27.49 15.07 28.00
CA GLN A 521 -27.96 16.41 27.67
C GLN A 521 -26.84 17.40 27.33
N SER A 522 -25.67 17.28 27.98
CA SER A 522 -24.48 18.09 27.69
C SER A 522 -23.88 17.66 26.35
N MET A 523 -23.67 16.36 26.17
CA MET A 523 -23.16 15.78 24.93
C MET A 523 -24.02 16.13 23.71
N ALA A 524 -25.35 16.06 23.82
CA ALA A 524 -26.27 16.46 22.76
C ALA A 524 -26.19 17.96 22.44
N ARG A 525 -26.26 18.83 23.46
CA ARG A 525 -26.15 20.30 23.29
C ARG A 525 -24.82 20.70 22.64
N HIS A 526 -23.71 20.14 23.12
CA HIS A 526 -22.37 20.38 22.58
C HIS A 526 -22.25 19.92 21.13
N THR A 527 -22.75 18.74 20.81
CA THR A 527 -22.74 18.22 19.42
C THR A 527 -23.58 19.10 18.49
N THR A 528 -24.80 19.49 18.90
CA THR A 528 -25.66 20.39 18.13
C THR A 528 -25.03 21.77 17.94
N ALA A 529 -24.42 22.36 18.98
CA ALA A 529 -23.75 23.66 18.88
C ALA A 529 -22.57 23.62 17.87
N ARG A 530 -21.79 22.53 17.87
CA ARG A 530 -20.69 22.34 16.91
C ARG A 530 -21.16 22.04 15.49
N LEU A 531 -22.33 21.42 15.31
CA LEU A 531 -22.97 21.26 14.01
C LEU A 531 -23.48 22.61 13.48
N ALA A 532 -24.18 23.38 14.30
CA ALA A 532 -24.67 24.72 13.96
C ALA A 532 -23.52 25.65 13.52
N ALA A 533 -22.38 25.61 14.22
CA ALA A 533 -21.17 26.35 13.84
C ALA A 533 -20.49 25.88 12.53
N SER A 534 -20.99 24.80 11.90
CA SER A 534 -20.51 24.30 10.60
C SER A 534 -21.50 24.49 9.44
N LEU A 535 -22.67 25.07 9.72
CA LEU A 535 -23.73 25.35 8.76
C LEU A 535 -23.61 26.79 8.20
N PRO A 536 -24.12 27.07 6.99
CA PRO A 536 -24.06 28.41 6.40
C PRO A 536 -24.95 29.40 7.16
N ALA A 537 -24.61 30.69 7.08
CA ALA A 537 -25.28 31.77 7.82
C ALA A 537 -26.77 32.01 7.49
N SER A 538 -27.32 31.29 6.50
CA SER A 538 -28.74 31.30 6.12
C SER A 538 -29.56 30.20 6.84
N PHE A 539 -29.11 29.73 8.00
CA PHE A 539 -29.76 28.66 8.75
C PHE A 539 -31.02 29.18 9.50
N PRO A 540 -32.15 28.44 9.53
CA PRO A 540 -33.38 28.89 10.17
C PRO A 540 -33.25 29.03 11.70
N SER A 541 -34.07 29.91 12.27
CA SER A 541 -34.03 30.30 13.69
C SER A 541 -34.29 29.15 14.67
N ILE A 542 -34.98 28.11 14.24
CA ILE A 542 -35.33 26.91 15.00
C ILE A 542 -35.12 25.70 14.09
N ALA A 543 -34.64 24.59 14.66
CA ALA A 543 -34.38 23.36 13.94
C ALA A 543 -34.40 22.13 14.88
N THR A 544 -34.87 21.00 14.36
CA THR A 544 -34.88 19.70 15.06
C THR A 544 -33.66 18.86 14.66
N VAL A 545 -32.86 18.40 15.62
CA VAL A 545 -31.73 17.49 15.38
C VAL A 545 -32.10 16.07 15.82
N LEU A 546 -32.12 15.15 14.85
CA LEU A 546 -32.35 13.72 15.08
C LEU A 546 -31.01 13.03 15.38
N PHE A 547 -31.00 12.23 16.46
CA PHE A 547 -29.85 11.42 16.87
C PHE A 547 -30.24 9.94 16.92
N LYS A 548 -29.31 9.05 16.57
CA LYS A 548 -29.36 7.64 16.99
C LYS A 548 -28.38 7.39 18.13
N TRP A 549 -28.65 6.37 18.93
CA TRP A 549 -27.75 5.92 19.99
C TRP A 549 -27.66 4.39 20.01
N GLY A 550 -26.74 3.84 20.79
CA GLY A 550 -26.54 2.40 20.95
C GLY A 550 -25.39 2.09 21.89
N PHE A 551 -25.14 0.81 22.15
CA PHE A 551 -24.00 0.35 22.94
C PHE A 551 -23.46 -0.98 22.41
N ASP A 552 -22.14 -1.16 22.44
CA ASP A 552 -21.46 -2.40 22.07
C ASP A 552 -20.41 -2.80 23.14
N SER A 553 -20.16 -4.10 23.26
CA SER A 553 -19.20 -4.67 24.20
C SER A 553 -18.03 -5.33 23.45
N SER A 554 -16.83 -4.75 23.59
CA SER A 554 -15.60 -5.29 23.02
C SER A 554 -14.82 -6.13 24.04
N SER A 555 -14.14 -7.15 23.55
CA SER A 555 -13.25 -8.03 24.34
C SER A 555 -11.91 -8.19 23.63
N MET A 556 -10.91 -8.77 24.30
CA MET A 556 -9.51 -8.89 23.85
C MET A 556 -8.70 -7.57 23.91
N HIS A 557 -8.88 -6.79 24.98
CA HIS A 557 -7.99 -5.67 25.31
C HIS A 557 -6.71 -6.15 26.00
N ASN A 558 -5.61 -5.40 25.83
CA ASN A 558 -4.35 -5.68 26.53
C ASN A 558 -4.52 -5.58 28.06
N LEU A 559 -3.95 -6.54 28.79
CA LEU A 559 -3.91 -6.54 30.25
C LEU A 559 -2.87 -5.53 30.76
N TYR A 560 -3.34 -4.44 31.35
CA TYR A 560 -2.49 -3.49 32.08
C TYR A 560 -2.29 -3.97 33.52
N ARG A 561 -1.07 -3.84 34.05
CA ARG A 561 -0.79 -3.96 35.49
C ARG A 561 -0.75 -2.55 36.09
N HIS A 562 -1.76 -2.18 36.86
CA HIS A 562 -1.72 -1.01 37.73
C HIS A 562 -2.09 -1.38 39.17
N LEU A 563 -2.03 -0.38 40.06
CA LEU A 563 -1.75 -0.55 41.49
C LEU A 563 -2.77 -1.40 42.25
N ALA A 564 -2.29 -2.03 43.32
CA ALA A 564 -3.16 -2.74 44.25
C ALA A 564 -4.06 -1.75 44.99
N THR A 565 -5.36 -2.02 45.01
CA THR A 565 -6.29 -1.33 45.91
C THR A 565 -6.00 -1.72 47.36
N SER A 566 -6.52 -0.94 48.32
CA SER A 566 -6.38 -1.18 49.77
C SER A 566 -6.94 -2.52 50.29
N THR A 567 -7.53 -3.34 49.42
CA THR A 567 -8.01 -4.71 49.72
C THR A 567 -7.20 -5.82 49.03
N GLY A 568 -6.03 -5.49 48.46
CA GLY A 568 -5.03 -6.44 47.95
C GLY A 568 -5.40 -7.20 46.68
N ASN A 569 -6.62 -7.05 46.15
CA ASN A 569 -7.11 -7.79 44.99
C ASN A 569 -6.89 -7.03 43.67
N LEU A 570 -6.26 -7.69 42.70
CA LEU A 570 -6.10 -7.20 41.33
C LEU A 570 -7.42 -7.31 40.57
N LYS A 571 -8.04 -6.17 40.22
CA LYS A 571 -9.17 -6.13 39.27
C LYS A 571 -8.65 -6.30 37.84
N HIS A 572 -9.12 -7.33 37.13
CA HIS A 572 -8.78 -7.57 35.72
C HIS A 572 -9.87 -7.05 34.78
N ILE A 573 -9.59 -5.99 34.02
CA ILE A 573 -10.48 -5.46 32.98
C ILE A 573 -10.24 -6.21 31.66
N SER A 574 -11.12 -7.15 31.33
CA SER A 574 -11.03 -8.00 30.13
C SER A 574 -12.03 -7.64 29.01
N GLN A 575 -12.99 -6.77 29.31
CA GLN A 575 -14.06 -6.30 28.43
C GLN A 575 -14.28 -4.80 28.63
N ILE A 576 -14.76 -4.11 27.59
CA ILE A 576 -15.20 -2.71 27.64
C ILE A 576 -16.60 -2.63 27.03
N LEU A 577 -17.54 -2.01 27.74
CA LEU A 577 -18.85 -1.61 27.23
C LEU A 577 -18.81 -0.09 26.96
N ALA A 578 -19.25 0.34 25.79
CA ALA A 578 -19.32 1.75 25.43
C ALA A 578 -20.68 2.10 24.82
N THR A 579 -21.32 3.14 25.38
CA THR A 579 -22.56 3.74 24.86
C THR A 579 -22.22 4.97 24.02
N ASN A 580 -22.82 5.05 22.83
CA ASN A 580 -22.52 6.02 21.79
C ASN A 580 -23.78 6.77 21.35
N ILE A 581 -23.63 8.02 20.90
CA ILE A 581 -24.68 8.82 20.25
C ILE A 581 -24.13 9.49 18.99
N VAL A 582 -24.93 9.50 17.92
CA VAL A 582 -24.55 10.00 16.58
C VAL A 582 -25.70 10.84 15.99
N PRO A 583 -25.46 12.10 15.59
CA PRO A 583 -26.44 12.91 14.87
C PRO A 583 -26.65 12.32 13.46
N ILE A 584 -27.90 12.17 13.03
CA ILE A 584 -28.26 11.57 11.73
C ILE A 584 -28.87 12.59 10.76
N GLN A 585 -29.73 13.49 11.24
CA GLN A 585 -30.38 14.52 10.40
C GLN A 585 -30.65 15.82 11.19
N ILE A 586 -30.73 16.92 10.46
CA ILE A 586 -31.17 18.24 10.94
C ILE A 586 -32.34 18.67 10.05
N LYS A 587 -33.47 19.05 10.66
CA LYS A 587 -34.68 19.52 9.99
C LYS A 587 -35.06 20.95 10.38
N SER A 588 -35.73 21.68 9.49
CA SER A 588 -36.44 22.92 9.82
C SER A 588 -37.72 22.64 10.61
N ASP A 589 -38.38 23.69 11.09
CA ASP A 589 -39.72 23.62 11.69
C ASP A 589 -40.74 23.03 10.70
N ASP A 590 -40.66 23.43 9.42
CA ASP A 590 -41.46 22.92 8.29
C ASP A 590 -41.11 21.47 7.87
N GLN A 591 -40.36 20.74 8.71
CA GLN A 591 -39.88 19.35 8.53
C GLN A 591 -38.93 19.12 7.34
N GLU A 592 -38.51 20.16 6.61
CA GLU A 592 -37.56 20.06 5.50
C GLU A 592 -36.18 19.60 6.01
N ILE A 593 -35.52 18.69 5.29
CA ILE A 593 -34.24 18.10 5.69
C ILE A 593 -33.08 19.03 5.28
N ILE A 594 -32.68 19.93 6.17
CA ILE A 594 -31.58 20.89 5.97
C ILE A 594 -30.24 20.15 5.77
N GLN A 595 -30.00 19.08 6.55
CA GLN A 595 -28.77 18.28 6.43
C GLN A 595 -29.01 16.83 6.84
N THR A 596 -28.46 15.89 6.06
CA THR A 596 -28.30 14.48 6.46
C THR A 596 -26.81 14.18 6.67
N THR A 597 -26.48 13.49 7.77
CA THR A 597 -25.09 13.14 8.11
C THR A 597 -24.63 11.93 7.30
N ALA A 598 -24.06 12.19 6.11
CA ALA A 598 -23.46 11.15 5.28
C ALA A 598 -22.37 10.37 6.05
N LYS A 599 -22.31 9.04 5.85
CA LYS A 599 -21.46 8.05 6.56
C LYS A 599 -20.04 8.55 6.92
N ARG A 600 -19.92 9.21 8.07
CA ARG A 600 -18.67 9.56 8.75
C ARG A 600 -18.82 9.21 10.23
N LYS A 601 -17.82 8.54 10.80
CA LYS A 601 -17.82 8.21 12.22
C LYS A 601 -17.68 9.48 13.05
N MET A 602 -18.58 9.68 14.01
CA MET A 602 -18.40 10.61 15.11
C MET A 602 -18.20 9.80 16.39
N GLU A 603 -17.22 10.18 17.20
CA GLU A 603 -16.85 9.47 18.42
C GLU A 603 -17.46 10.15 19.65
N THR A 604 -18.22 9.38 20.44
CA THR A 604 -18.71 9.72 21.78
C THR A 604 -18.61 8.48 22.66
N ASN A 605 -18.07 8.58 23.89
CA ASN A 605 -18.05 7.46 24.85
C ASN A 605 -18.85 7.85 26.09
N VAL A 606 -19.70 6.94 26.58
CA VAL A 606 -20.32 6.98 27.91
C VAL A 606 -20.38 5.56 28.49
N SER A 607 -20.06 5.38 29.77
CA SER A 607 -20.21 4.10 30.50
C SER A 607 -20.84 4.34 31.87
N ASP A 608 -21.87 3.58 32.27
CA ASP A 608 -22.70 3.81 33.47
C ASP A 608 -22.31 2.92 34.68
N PRO A 609 -22.44 3.39 35.95
CA PRO A 609 -21.86 2.69 37.12
C PRO A 609 -22.64 1.45 37.59
N SER A 610 -23.82 1.17 37.04
CA SER A 610 -24.78 0.23 37.67
C SER A 610 -24.43 -1.27 37.57
N VAL A 611 -23.20 -1.65 37.19
CA VAL A 611 -22.82 -3.04 36.84
C VAL A 611 -21.55 -3.54 37.58
N LYS A 612 -21.73 -4.15 38.76
CA LYS A 612 -20.65 -4.98 39.36
C LYS A 612 -20.33 -6.18 38.43
N PRO A 613 -19.05 -6.47 38.13
CA PRO A 613 -18.67 -7.57 37.24
C PRO A 613 -18.90 -8.93 37.93
N ALA A 614 -19.77 -9.76 37.36
CA ALA A 614 -20.00 -11.13 37.85
C ALA A 614 -19.01 -12.12 37.23
N THR A 615 -18.43 -12.98 38.06
CA THR A 615 -17.58 -14.10 37.64
C THR A 615 -18.31 -15.09 36.71
N LYS A 616 -17.56 -15.70 35.78
CA LYS A 616 -17.93 -16.84 34.88
C LYS A 616 -19.42 -17.26 34.92
N LYS A 617 -20.21 -16.84 33.92
CA LYS A 617 -21.49 -17.51 33.63
C LYS A 617 -21.37 -18.56 32.52
N VAL A 618 -21.29 -19.83 32.95
CA VAL A 618 -21.84 -20.96 32.20
C VAL A 618 -23.35 -20.73 32.04
N ARG A 619 -23.96 -21.21 30.94
CA ARG A 619 -25.42 -21.13 30.75
C ARG A 619 -26.15 -22.06 31.72
N GLN A 620 -26.67 -21.49 32.80
CA GLN A 620 -27.90 -21.92 33.47
C GLN A 620 -28.79 -20.67 33.63
N GLY A 621 -30.10 -20.81 33.42
CA GLY A 621 -31.07 -19.70 33.49
C GLY A 621 -31.88 -19.71 34.79
N PRO A 622 -32.95 -18.88 34.90
CA PRO A 622 -33.40 -17.84 33.98
C PRO A 622 -33.21 -16.41 34.56
N ASN A 623 -33.03 -15.40 33.69
CA ASN A 623 -32.88 -13.97 34.03
C ASN A 623 -31.65 -13.63 34.94
N PRO A 624 -31.03 -12.43 34.82
CA PRO A 624 -31.70 -11.13 34.78
C PRO A 624 -31.23 -10.20 33.66
N VAL A 625 -32.14 -9.86 32.74
CA VAL A 625 -31.98 -8.72 31.80
C VAL A 625 -32.93 -7.57 32.15
N GLY A 626 -34.10 -7.87 32.72
CA GLY A 626 -35.22 -6.93 32.92
C GLY A 626 -35.09 -5.86 34.02
N LYS A 627 -33.90 -5.35 34.38
CA LYS A 627 -33.73 -4.29 35.41
C LYS A 627 -32.72 -3.18 35.09
N ARG A 628 -32.30 -2.96 33.83
CA ARG A 628 -31.45 -1.80 33.45
C ARG A 628 -31.96 -0.92 32.31
N GLY A 629 -32.71 -1.48 31.35
CA GLY A 629 -33.40 -0.67 30.32
C GLY A 629 -34.27 0.48 30.88
N PRO A 630 -35.05 0.28 31.96
CA PRO A 630 -35.88 1.34 32.53
C PRO A 630 -35.12 2.55 33.06
N ALA A 631 -33.85 2.42 33.48
CA ALA A 631 -33.10 3.53 34.07
C ALA A 631 -32.72 4.58 33.02
N PHE A 632 -32.19 4.15 31.87
CA PHE A 632 -31.89 5.06 30.76
C PHE A 632 -33.16 5.59 30.08
N ALA A 633 -34.22 4.78 29.99
CA ALA A 633 -35.51 5.24 29.50
C ALA A 633 -36.09 6.35 30.42
N ALA A 634 -36.15 6.12 31.73
CA ALA A 634 -36.63 7.10 32.70
C ALA A 634 -35.76 8.37 32.73
N LEU A 635 -34.43 8.24 32.63
CA LEU A 635 -33.54 9.39 32.56
C LEU A 635 -33.73 10.21 31.27
N ALA A 636 -34.01 9.55 30.14
CA ALA A 636 -34.39 10.23 28.90
C ALA A 636 -35.77 10.91 29.02
N SER A 637 -36.73 10.30 29.72
CA SER A 637 -38.04 10.89 30.04
C SER A 637 -37.96 12.05 31.04
N SER A 638 -36.93 12.11 31.89
CA SER A 638 -36.76 13.14 32.93
C SER A 638 -35.79 14.27 32.54
N LEU A 639 -35.40 14.37 31.27
CA LEU A 639 -34.57 15.48 30.76
C LEU A 639 -35.47 16.62 30.24
N PRO A 640 -35.14 17.90 30.51
CA PRO A 640 -35.85 19.03 29.92
C PRO A 640 -35.79 18.99 28.39
N LYS A 641 -36.97 18.90 27.75
CA LYS A 641 -37.16 18.75 26.30
C LYS A 641 -36.25 19.72 25.51
N VAL A 642 -35.30 19.20 24.74
CA VAL A 642 -34.85 19.86 23.48
C VAL A 642 -35.85 19.42 22.40
N LEU A 643 -37.09 19.87 22.59
CA LEU A 643 -38.22 19.60 21.71
C LEU A 643 -39.26 20.70 21.96
N VAL A 644 -39.20 21.69 21.08
CA VAL A 644 -40.16 22.78 20.85
C VAL A 644 -40.72 22.47 19.45
N THR A 645 -42.02 22.57 19.16
CA THR A 645 -43.02 23.53 19.68
C THR A 645 -44.38 22.87 20.00
N VAL A 646 -45.22 23.58 20.78
CA VAL A 646 -46.70 23.48 20.96
C VAL A 646 -47.36 22.08 20.91
N GLY A 647 -48.05 21.70 22.00
CA GLY A 647 -48.94 20.53 22.01
C GLY A 647 -49.76 20.29 23.29
N GLU A 648 -49.50 20.99 24.40
CA GLU A 648 -50.20 20.79 25.70
C GLU A 648 -50.72 22.10 26.32
N THR A 649 -51.47 22.88 25.53
CA THR A 649 -52.54 23.75 26.03
C THR A 649 -53.67 23.70 25.00
N LEU A 650 -54.84 23.20 25.41
CA LEU A 650 -55.94 22.75 24.53
C LEU A 650 -55.57 21.49 23.70
N GLY A 651 -55.99 20.28 24.09
CA GLY A 651 -56.80 20.02 25.28
C GLY A 651 -57.06 18.54 25.58
N GLU A 652 -57.81 18.33 26.66
CA GLU A 652 -58.37 17.04 27.06
C GLU A 652 -59.30 16.44 25.97
N LYS A 653 -59.61 15.15 26.10
CA LYS A 653 -60.50 14.36 25.22
C LYS A 653 -59.87 13.80 23.93
N LEU A 654 -58.79 13.03 24.08
CA LEU A 654 -58.73 11.72 23.45
C LEU A 654 -59.06 10.66 24.51
N PRO A 655 -60.13 9.85 24.36
CA PRO A 655 -60.50 8.85 25.38
C PRO A 655 -59.42 7.79 25.59
N MET A 656 -59.19 7.40 26.85
CA MET A 656 -58.27 6.30 27.20
C MET A 656 -58.61 4.97 26.52
N SER A 657 -59.87 4.77 26.10
CA SER A 657 -60.26 3.61 25.30
C SER A 657 -59.50 3.55 23.97
N VAL A 658 -59.35 4.67 23.25
CA VAL A 658 -58.68 4.70 21.93
C VAL A 658 -57.18 4.42 22.08
N PHE A 659 -56.56 4.89 23.17
CA PHE A 659 -55.16 4.58 23.47
C PHE A 659 -54.95 3.10 23.79
N GLU A 660 -55.82 2.49 24.59
CA GLU A 660 -55.79 1.06 24.87
C GLU A 660 -56.24 0.19 23.69
N GLU A 661 -57.04 0.71 22.76
CA GLU A 661 -57.49 0.04 21.53
C GLU A 661 -56.36 -0.01 20.48
N ILE A 662 -55.63 1.09 20.26
CA ILE A 662 -54.42 1.09 19.42
C ILE A 662 -53.33 0.19 20.03
N LYS A 663 -53.12 0.28 21.35
CA LYS A 663 -52.21 -0.58 22.10
C LYS A 663 -52.64 -2.05 22.03
N GLY A 664 -53.93 -2.34 22.10
CA GLY A 664 -54.54 -3.66 21.96
C GLY A 664 -54.36 -4.27 20.57
N CYS A 665 -54.64 -3.52 19.49
CA CYS A 665 -54.40 -3.97 18.11
C CYS A 665 -52.93 -4.35 17.87
N VAL A 666 -51.99 -3.56 18.40
CA VAL A 666 -50.55 -3.84 18.27
C VAL A 666 -50.08 -4.99 19.17
N LEU A 667 -50.69 -5.19 20.35
CA LEU A 667 -50.35 -6.31 21.23
C LEU A 667 -50.95 -7.63 20.73
N ASN A 668 -52.20 -7.63 20.26
CA ASN A 668 -52.90 -8.86 19.85
C ASN A 668 -52.25 -9.49 18.62
N GLN A 669 -51.85 -8.72 17.60
CA GLN A 669 -51.07 -9.23 16.46
C GLN A 669 -49.68 -9.79 16.83
N ILE A 670 -49.20 -9.55 18.06
CA ILE A 670 -47.93 -10.08 18.58
C ILE A 670 -48.16 -11.24 19.57
N LEU A 671 -49.35 -11.35 20.17
CA LEU A 671 -49.70 -12.39 21.16
C LEU A 671 -50.51 -13.57 20.59
N GLU A 672 -51.22 -13.41 19.47
CA GLU A 672 -52.01 -14.48 18.82
C GLU A 672 -51.19 -15.71 18.35
N LEU A 673 -49.87 -15.71 18.49
CA LEU A 673 -49.01 -16.86 18.18
C LEU A 673 -48.56 -17.70 19.39
N THR A 674 -48.95 -17.36 20.62
CA THR A 674 -48.70 -18.22 21.80
C THR A 674 -49.78 -18.11 22.88
N GLU A 675 -50.82 -18.96 22.80
CA GLU A 675 -51.33 -19.60 24.04
C GLU A 675 -52.02 -20.96 23.79
N GLU A 676 -52.86 -21.12 22.75
CA GLU A 676 -53.43 -22.43 22.38
C GLU A 676 -52.87 -22.99 21.06
N GLY A 677 -52.14 -24.10 21.15
CA GLY A 677 -51.46 -24.73 20.01
C GLY A 677 -51.06 -26.17 20.31
N VAL A 678 -52.04 -27.07 20.39
CA VAL A 678 -51.87 -28.47 20.79
C VAL A 678 -50.81 -29.17 19.92
N ILE A 679 -49.83 -29.82 20.57
CA ILE A 679 -48.74 -30.55 19.90
C ILE A 679 -49.28 -31.81 19.20
N PRO A 680 -49.24 -31.90 17.85
CA PRO A 680 -49.58 -33.14 17.16
C PRO A 680 -48.39 -34.10 17.25
N LYS A 681 -48.45 -35.05 18.19
CA LYS A 681 -47.59 -36.24 18.13
C LYS A 681 -48.13 -37.17 17.05
N PHE A 682 -47.43 -37.31 15.93
CA PHE A 682 -47.60 -38.45 15.03
C PHE A 682 -46.29 -39.20 14.80
N LYS A 683 -46.43 -40.50 14.55
CA LYS A 683 -45.36 -41.48 14.46
C LYS A 683 -44.86 -41.64 13.03
N ASP A 684 -43.60 -42.08 12.92
CA ASP A 684 -43.09 -43.08 11.97
C ASP A 684 -43.90 -43.30 10.68
N THR A 685 -43.48 -42.68 9.58
CA THR A 685 -43.54 -43.29 8.24
C THR A 685 -42.37 -42.79 7.40
N VAL A 686 -41.98 -43.53 6.37
CA VAL A 686 -40.72 -43.37 5.63
C VAL A 686 -41.00 -42.97 4.17
N HIS A 687 -40.31 -41.96 3.63
CA HIS A 687 -39.58 -41.98 2.34
C HIS A 687 -39.20 -40.57 1.81
N ASN A 688 -37.91 -40.44 1.41
CA ASN A 688 -37.32 -39.83 0.20
C ASN A 688 -37.81 -38.45 -0.35
N MET A 689 -37.01 -37.54 -0.95
CA MET A 689 -35.56 -37.26 -1.10
C MET A 689 -35.43 -35.80 -1.70
N GLY A 690 -34.40 -34.95 -1.49
CA GLY A 690 -32.99 -35.29 -1.24
C GLY A 690 -31.92 -34.19 -0.77
N SER A 691 -30.56 -33.99 -0.99
CA SER A 691 -29.26 -34.35 -1.73
C SER A 691 -28.16 -34.57 -0.75
N ILE A 692 -27.38 -33.53 -0.51
CA ILE A 692 -27.11 -33.10 0.82
C ILE A 692 -27.31 -31.56 0.78
N TYR A 693 -28.27 -31.00 0.02
CA TYR A 693 -29.72 -30.96 0.35
C TYR A 693 -30.82 -31.01 -0.81
N LEU A 694 -30.62 -31.59 -2.03
CA LEU A 694 -31.64 -32.04 -3.05
C LEU A 694 -31.96 -33.49 -3.77
N ASN A 695 -31.56 -34.82 -3.87
CA ASN A 695 -30.80 -36.14 -3.52
C ASN A 695 -30.95 -37.08 -2.19
N THR A 696 -30.52 -36.80 -0.92
CA THR A 696 -30.95 -37.29 0.44
C THR A 696 -31.12 -36.13 1.49
N GLU A 697 -32.21 -36.03 2.27
CA GLU A 697 -32.64 -34.80 3.05
C GLU A 697 -32.34 -34.85 4.56
N VAL A 698 -31.70 -33.82 5.15
CA VAL A 698 -31.52 -33.76 6.62
C VAL A 698 -31.47 -32.32 7.18
N TRP A 699 -32.42 -31.92 8.03
CA TRP A 699 -32.35 -30.63 8.74
C TRP A 699 -31.35 -30.65 9.91
N ARG A 700 -30.86 -29.47 10.32
CA ARG A 700 -29.64 -29.28 11.14
C ARG A 700 -29.58 -29.99 12.51
N LYS A 701 -30.69 -30.53 13.04
CA LYS A 701 -30.72 -31.27 14.31
C LYS A 701 -30.15 -32.69 14.21
N ASP A 702 -30.32 -33.38 13.08
CA ASP A 702 -29.99 -34.80 12.96
C ASP A 702 -28.55 -35.08 12.50
N THR A 703 -27.73 -34.05 12.31
CA THR A 703 -26.27 -34.19 12.14
C THR A 703 -25.57 -34.77 13.38
N LYS A 704 -26.25 -34.79 14.55
CA LYS A 704 -25.82 -35.55 15.74
C LYS A 704 -26.16 -37.04 15.71
N ARG A 705 -27.03 -37.49 14.81
CA ARG A 705 -27.45 -38.89 14.65
C ARG A 705 -26.75 -39.62 13.51
N TYR A 706 -26.30 -38.89 12.49
CA TYR A 706 -25.67 -39.46 11.28
C TYR A 706 -24.27 -38.86 11.04
N PRO A 707 -23.20 -39.43 11.64
CA PRO A 707 -21.84 -38.89 11.54
C PRO A 707 -21.34 -38.75 10.09
N GLU A 708 -21.67 -39.71 9.22
CA GLU A 708 -21.29 -39.64 7.80
C GLU A 708 -21.88 -38.43 7.07
N VAL A 709 -23.09 -38.00 7.43
CA VAL A 709 -23.72 -36.81 6.85
C VAL A 709 -22.97 -35.56 7.29
N ALA A 710 -22.53 -35.50 8.56
CA ALA A 710 -21.71 -34.41 9.06
C ALA A 710 -20.34 -34.35 8.35
N GLU A 711 -19.70 -35.50 8.08
CA GLU A 711 -18.43 -35.55 7.36
C GLU A 711 -18.59 -35.16 5.88
N ARG A 712 -19.63 -35.66 5.19
CA ARG A 712 -19.94 -35.24 3.81
C ARG A 712 -20.20 -33.72 3.73
N ILE A 713 -20.86 -33.13 4.73
CA ILE A 713 -21.04 -31.68 4.86
C ILE A 713 -19.70 -30.96 5.11
N HIS A 714 -18.81 -31.50 5.95
CA HIS A 714 -17.49 -30.92 6.21
C HIS A 714 -16.62 -30.88 4.94
N ILE A 715 -16.51 -32.01 4.23
CA ILE A 715 -15.78 -32.13 2.96
C ILE A 715 -16.33 -31.16 1.91
N GLN A 716 -17.65 -31.09 1.75
CA GLN A 716 -18.27 -30.21 0.75
C GLN A 716 -18.14 -28.73 1.12
N LYS A 717 -18.27 -28.38 2.40
CA LYS A 717 -17.98 -27.02 2.89
C LYS A 717 -16.55 -26.62 2.55
N LYS A 718 -15.55 -27.48 2.81
CA LYS A 718 -14.14 -27.20 2.53
C LYS A 718 -13.90 -26.96 1.02
N LYS A 719 -14.45 -27.82 0.15
CA LYS A 719 -14.39 -27.64 -1.32
C LYS A 719 -14.99 -26.30 -1.78
N ILE A 720 -16.12 -25.88 -1.21
CA ILE A 720 -16.76 -24.60 -1.52
C ILE A 720 -15.91 -23.42 -1.00
N GLN A 721 -15.34 -23.51 0.21
CA GLN A 721 -14.42 -22.50 0.75
C GLN A 721 -13.18 -22.32 -0.13
N GLU A 722 -12.57 -23.41 -0.60
CA GLU A 722 -11.41 -23.40 -1.49
C GLU A 722 -11.72 -22.77 -2.86
N LYS A 723 -12.86 -23.10 -3.48
CA LYS A 723 -13.33 -22.46 -4.72
C LYS A 723 -13.61 -20.97 -4.54
N ILE A 724 -14.35 -20.59 -3.49
CA ILE A 724 -14.64 -19.18 -3.17
C ILE A 724 -13.35 -18.39 -2.97
N HIS A 725 -12.34 -18.97 -2.31
CA HIS A 725 -11.04 -18.32 -2.17
C HIS A 725 -10.32 -18.17 -3.52
N LYS A 726 -10.28 -19.22 -4.35
CA LYS A 726 -9.60 -19.22 -5.64
C LYS A 726 -10.24 -18.27 -6.67
N GLU A 727 -11.57 -18.19 -6.72
CA GLU A 727 -12.30 -17.52 -7.80
C GLU A 727 -12.89 -16.16 -7.42
N LEU A 728 -13.18 -15.92 -6.13
CA LEU A 728 -13.71 -14.65 -5.62
C LEU A 728 -12.72 -13.92 -4.69
N GLY A 729 -11.63 -14.57 -4.26
CA GLY A 729 -10.57 -13.96 -3.44
C GLY A 729 -11.00 -13.56 -2.03
N ILE A 730 -11.93 -14.31 -1.42
CA ILE A 730 -12.45 -14.07 -0.05
C ILE A 730 -12.36 -15.33 0.81
N ILE A 731 -12.42 -15.17 2.14
CA ILE A 731 -12.35 -16.27 3.11
C ILE A 731 -13.65 -16.31 3.90
N VAL A 732 -14.50 -17.31 3.62
CA VAL A 732 -15.83 -17.47 4.22
C VAL A 732 -15.86 -18.57 5.28
N ASP A 733 -16.67 -18.35 6.32
CA ASP A 733 -17.08 -19.32 7.34
C ASP A 733 -15.97 -20.10 8.07
N VAL A 734 -14.79 -19.50 8.23
CA VAL A 734 -13.70 -20.04 9.08
C VAL A 734 -13.94 -19.63 10.55
N PRO A 735 -13.92 -20.54 11.54
CA PRO A 735 -14.13 -20.21 12.95
C PRO A 735 -13.06 -19.30 13.55
N LYS A 736 -13.45 -18.48 14.53
CA LYS A 736 -12.53 -17.73 15.41
C LYS A 736 -12.34 -18.43 16.75
N GLN A 737 -11.20 -18.18 17.40
CA GLN A 737 -10.87 -18.73 18.73
C GLN A 737 -11.88 -18.34 19.83
N THR A 738 -12.56 -17.19 19.69
CA THR A 738 -13.57 -16.69 20.63
C THR A 738 -14.89 -16.35 19.92
N ALA A 739 -15.55 -17.37 19.39
CA ALA A 739 -16.86 -17.36 18.74
C ALA A 739 -16.98 -16.56 17.41
N GLY A 740 -17.99 -16.92 16.62
CA GLY A 740 -18.22 -16.37 15.27
C GLY A 740 -17.25 -16.91 14.20
N THR A 741 -17.39 -16.40 12.97
CA THR A 741 -16.59 -16.80 11.81
C THR A 741 -16.04 -15.60 11.02
N THR A 742 -15.28 -15.81 9.94
CA THR A 742 -14.68 -14.77 9.07
C THR A 742 -15.67 -14.00 8.18
N ASN A 743 -16.98 -14.15 8.42
CA ASN A 743 -18.02 -13.50 7.62
C ASN A 743 -18.26 -12.05 8.11
N TYR A 744 -17.43 -11.13 7.63
CA TYR A 744 -17.57 -9.68 7.85
C TYR A 744 -18.41 -9.01 6.74
N GLY A 745 -18.83 -7.76 6.94
CA GLY A 745 -19.56 -6.99 5.92
C GLY A 745 -18.82 -6.87 4.57
N ASN A 746 -17.49 -6.78 4.56
CA ASN A 746 -16.69 -6.83 3.33
C ASN A 746 -16.68 -8.21 2.66
N THR A 747 -16.72 -9.30 3.44
CA THR A 747 -16.87 -10.67 2.93
C THR A 747 -18.24 -10.84 2.26
N ALA A 748 -19.31 -10.38 2.92
CA ALA A 748 -20.67 -10.43 2.39
C ALA A 748 -20.83 -9.57 1.11
N ARG A 749 -20.36 -8.32 1.11
CA ARG A 749 -20.41 -7.44 -0.08
C ARG A 749 -19.75 -8.10 -1.30
N ARG A 750 -18.58 -8.71 -1.14
CA ARG A 750 -17.86 -9.39 -2.24
C ARG A 750 -18.50 -10.72 -2.67
N PHE A 751 -19.23 -11.40 -1.80
CA PHE A 751 -19.99 -12.61 -2.13
C PHE A 751 -21.20 -12.27 -3.03
N PHE A 752 -21.99 -11.26 -2.66
CA PHE A 752 -23.18 -10.88 -3.44
C PHE A 752 -22.88 -10.09 -4.73
N ALA A 753 -21.72 -9.43 -4.84
CA ALA A 753 -21.33 -8.61 -5.99
C ALA A 753 -21.14 -9.37 -7.33
N ASN A 754 -21.18 -10.71 -7.34
CA ASN A 754 -21.22 -11.48 -8.59
C ASN A 754 -22.11 -12.73 -8.43
N PRO A 755 -23.43 -12.61 -8.66
CA PRO A 755 -24.37 -13.72 -8.52
C PRO A 755 -23.99 -14.94 -9.36
N LYS A 756 -23.63 -14.73 -10.64
CA LYS A 756 -23.28 -15.80 -11.59
C LYS A 756 -22.14 -16.69 -11.15
N LYS A 757 -21.00 -16.10 -10.76
CA LYS A 757 -19.86 -16.88 -10.23
C LYS A 757 -20.22 -17.55 -8.91
N THR A 758 -20.93 -16.86 -8.03
CA THR A 758 -21.30 -17.39 -6.71
C THR A 758 -22.27 -18.58 -6.84
N ALA A 759 -23.22 -18.52 -7.78
CA ALA A 759 -24.10 -19.62 -8.14
C ALA A 759 -23.30 -20.84 -8.64
N ALA A 760 -22.42 -20.63 -9.63
CA ALA A 760 -21.57 -21.68 -10.19
C ALA A 760 -20.63 -22.34 -9.16
N ILE A 761 -20.21 -21.61 -8.12
CA ILE A 761 -19.34 -22.12 -7.06
C ILE A 761 -20.14 -22.86 -5.96
N THR A 762 -21.31 -22.33 -5.57
CA THR A 762 -22.07 -22.82 -4.39
C THR A 762 -23.20 -23.80 -4.74
N GLY A 763 -23.68 -23.83 -5.98
CA GLY A 763 -24.88 -24.57 -6.38
C GLY A 763 -26.20 -23.92 -5.92
N ILE A 764 -26.16 -22.66 -5.47
CA ILE A 764 -27.35 -21.86 -5.15
C ILE A 764 -27.83 -21.13 -6.41
N ASP A 765 -29.13 -20.97 -6.53
CA ASP A 765 -29.81 -20.30 -7.64
C ASP A 765 -29.32 -18.87 -7.90
N GLU A 766 -28.96 -18.56 -9.15
CA GLU A 766 -28.38 -17.26 -9.55
C GLU A 766 -29.37 -16.11 -9.30
N GLU A 767 -30.64 -16.29 -9.65
CA GLU A 767 -31.71 -15.31 -9.44
C GLU A 767 -31.94 -15.04 -7.93
N LEU A 768 -31.91 -16.07 -7.08
CA LEU A 768 -32.04 -15.88 -5.64
C LEU A 768 -30.85 -15.10 -5.05
N ILE A 769 -29.62 -15.36 -5.50
CA ILE A 769 -28.44 -14.59 -5.09
C ILE A 769 -28.54 -13.14 -5.59
N HIS A 770 -29.02 -12.93 -6.82
CA HIS A 770 -29.19 -11.60 -7.41
C HIS A 770 -30.26 -10.78 -6.67
N ARG A 771 -31.41 -11.39 -6.34
CA ARG A 771 -32.45 -10.78 -5.50
C ARG A 771 -31.93 -10.38 -4.12
N PHE A 772 -31.19 -11.27 -3.44
CA PHE A 772 -30.55 -10.91 -2.16
C PHE A 772 -29.49 -9.81 -2.32
N HIS A 773 -28.76 -9.75 -3.43
CA HIS A 773 -27.83 -8.65 -3.70
C HIS A 773 -28.58 -7.32 -3.79
N ILE A 774 -29.65 -7.25 -4.58
CA ILE A 774 -30.47 -6.04 -4.76
C ILE A 774 -31.10 -5.60 -3.44
N ILE A 775 -31.72 -6.51 -2.68
CA ILE A 775 -32.32 -6.22 -1.36
C ILE A 775 -31.26 -5.67 -0.39
N LEU A 776 -30.05 -6.25 -0.36
CA LEU A 776 -28.97 -5.76 0.49
C LEU A 776 -28.40 -4.41 0.02
N VAL A 777 -28.36 -4.13 -1.29
CA VAL A 777 -27.96 -2.82 -1.83
C VAL A 777 -28.98 -1.75 -1.44
N LEU A 778 -30.28 -2.02 -1.59
CA LEU A 778 -31.35 -1.09 -1.22
C LEU A 778 -31.28 -0.74 0.27
N ILE A 779 -31.22 -1.73 1.17
CA ILE A 779 -31.13 -1.52 2.63
C ILE A 779 -29.89 -0.68 3.05
N ASN A 780 -28.82 -0.69 2.25
CA ASN A 780 -27.58 0.07 2.50
C ASN A 780 -27.49 1.39 1.71
N SER A 781 -28.56 1.80 1.01
CA SER A 781 -28.61 3.00 0.16
C SER A 781 -29.31 4.15 0.88
N SER A 782 -28.71 5.34 0.84
CA SER A 782 -29.16 6.51 1.61
C SER A 782 -29.87 7.60 0.76
N ASN A 783 -29.80 7.49 -0.58
CA ASN A 783 -30.08 8.59 -1.52
C ASN A 783 -31.09 8.23 -2.65
N CYS A 784 -32.01 7.28 -2.42
CA CYS A 784 -33.08 6.99 -3.39
C CYS A 784 -34.39 7.64 -2.94
N GLU A 785 -35.24 8.00 -3.89
CA GLU A 785 -36.68 7.98 -3.65
C GLU A 785 -37.14 6.51 -3.69
N PHE A 786 -37.99 6.09 -2.76
CA PHE A 786 -38.25 4.67 -2.49
C PHE A 786 -39.73 4.30 -2.66
N ASP A 787 -40.02 3.39 -3.60
CA ASP A 787 -41.31 2.71 -3.71
C ASP A 787 -41.37 1.51 -2.74
N VAL A 788 -42.16 1.68 -1.66
CA VAL A 788 -42.37 0.66 -0.62
C VAL A 788 -43.13 -0.56 -1.17
N ASP A 789 -44.05 -0.38 -2.11
CA ASP A 789 -44.86 -1.45 -2.69
C ASP A 789 -44.04 -2.28 -3.69
N ALA A 790 -43.15 -1.64 -4.46
CA ALA A 790 -42.16 -2.36 -5.27
C ALA A 790 -41.23 -3.18 -4.37
N PHE A 791 -40.73 -2.60 -3.26
CA PHE A 791 -39.91 -3.36 -2.31
C PHE A 791 -40.69 -4.53 -1.69
N ALA A 792 -41.93 -4.31 -1.26
CA ALA A 792 -42.80 -5.35 -0.70
C ALA A 792 -43.01 -6.51 -1.69
N ARG A 793 -43.47 -6.21 -2.91
CA ARG A 793 -43.63 -7.20 -4.01
C ARG A 793 -42.33 -7.97 -4.25
N TYR A 794 -41.20 -7.26 -4.38
CA TYR A 794 -39.90 -7.88 -4.65
C TYR A 794 -39.42 -8.78 -3.50
N THR A 795 -39.63 -8.39 -2.24
CA THR A 795 -39.32 -9.24 -1.08
C THR A 795 -40.25 -10.46 -0.97
N GLU A 796 -41.55 -10.31 -1.25
CA GLU A 796 -42.52 -11.40 -1.21
C GLU A 796 -42.27 -12.43 -2.33
N GLU A 797 -41.99 -11.99 -3.55
CA GLU A 797 -41.53 -12.85 -4.65
C GLU A 797 -40.22 -13.57 -4.31
N THR A 798 -39.29 -12.90 -3.62
CA THR A 798 -38.03 -13.52 -3.17
C THR A 798 -38.31 -14.59 -2.11
N ALA A 799 -39.27 -14.38 -1.21
CA ALA A 799 -39.73 -15.41 -0.27
C ALA A 799 -40.40 -16.59 -0.99
N LYS A 800 -41.28 -16.33 -1.97
CA LYS A 800 -41.91 -17.36 -2.83
C LYS A 800 -40.86 -18.19 -3.57
N LEU A 801 -39.84 -17.55 -4.16
CA LEU A 801 -38.71 -18.22 -4.82
C LEU A 801 -37.87 -19.06 -3.83
N TYR A 802 -37.58 -18.49 -2.65
CA TYR A 802 -36.85 -19.19 -1.58
C TYR A 802 -37.57 -20.46 -1.15
N VAL A 803 -38.88 -20.40 -0.86
CA VAL A 803 -39.67 -21.58 -0.49
C VAL A 803 -39.76 -22.56 -1.66
N LYS A 804 -39.98 -22.09 -2.89
CA LYS A 804 -40.09 -22.95 -4.09
C LYS A 804 -38.83 -23.79 -4.36
N LYS A 805 -37.63 -23.26 -4.09
CA LYS A 805 -36.35 -23.96 -4.36
C LYS A 805 -35.69 -24.56 -3.10
N TYR A 806 -36.02 -24.06 -1.91
CA TYR A 806 -35.28 -24.33 -0.67
C TYR A 806 -36.17 -24.51 0.58
N ASN A 807 -37.42 -24.95 0.43
CA ASN A 807 -38.35 -25.29 1.53
C ASN A 807 -37.74 -26.17 2.66
N TRP A 808 -36.84 -27.09 2.32
CA TRP A 808 -36.09 -27.95 3.25
C TRP A 808 -35.17 -27.16 4.21
N TYR A 809 -34.77 -25.94 3.85
CA TYR A 809 -34.03 -25.05 4.75
C TYR A 809 -34.99 -24.06 5.41
N LYS A 810 -35.20 -24.24 6.72
CA LYS A 810 -35.95 -23.25 7.51
C LYS A 810 -35.28 -21.89 7.40
N MET A 811 -35.99 -20.93 6.81
CA MET A 811 -35.52 -19.56 6.57
C MET A 811 -34.94 -18.95 7.85
N PRO A 812 -33.69 -18.46 7.86
CA PRO A 812 -33.10 -17.84 9.04
C PRO A 812 -33.91 -16.64 9.53
N ALA A 813 -34.01 -16.42 10.84
CA ALA A 813 -34.81 -15.34 11.42
C ALA A 813 -34.43 -13.93 10.91
N SER A 814 -33.16 -13.70 10.54
CA SER A 814 -32.73 -12.45 9.88
C SER A 814 -33.25 -12.33 8.44
N VAL A 815 -33.22 -13.42 7.68
CA VAL A 815 -33.77 -13.48 6.30
C VAL A 815 -35.29 -13.31 6.33
N HIS A 816 -35.97 -13.96 7.27
CA HIS A 816 -37.42 -13.80 7.47
C HIS A 816 -37.80 -12.36 7.82
N LYS A 817 -37.08 -11.72 8.75
CA LYS A 817 -37.27 -10.29 9.05
C LYS A 817 -37.10 -9.39 7.83
N VAL A 818 -36.12 -9.67 6.96
CA VAL A 818 -35.89 -8.89 5.74
C VAL A 818 -36.95 -9.16 4.66
N LEU A 819 -37.37 -10.41 4.45
CA LEU A 819 -38.27 -10.78 3.35
C LEU A 819 -39.77 -10.66 3.67
N ILE A 820 -40.17 -10.72 4.94
CA ILE A 820 -41.59 -10.71 5.36
C ILE A 820 -41.95 -9.44 6.12
N HIS A 821 -41.03 -8.91 6.93
CA HIS A 821 -41.26 -7.68 7.70
C HIS A 821 -40.47 -6.47 7.17
N GLY A 822 -39.63 -6.63 6.14
CA GLY A 822 -38.72 -5.60 5.67
C GLY A 822 -39.43 -4.34 5.17
N SER A 823 -40.51 -4.50 4.42
CA SER A 823 -41.37 -3.40 3.96
C SER A 823 -42.05 -2.66 5.12
N LEU A 824 -42.58 -3.39 6.11
CA LEU A 824 -43.22 -2.81 7.30
C LEU A 824 -42.22 -2.05 8.18
N ILE A 825 -41.01 -2.60 8.37
CA ILE A 825 -39.90 -1.95 9.09
C ILE A 825 -39.42 -0.70 8.34
N TRP A 826 -39.47 -0.70 7.01
CA TRP A 826 -39.14 0.48 6.21
C TRP A 826 -40.24 1.55 6.28
N ALA A 827 -41.50 1.18 6.10
CA ALA A 827 -42.67 2.07 6.13
C ALA A 827 -42.88 2.75 7.50
N SER A 828 -42.49 2.08 8.59
CA SER A 828 -42.53 2.64 9.94
C SER A 828 -41.28 3.46 10.32
N SER A 829 -40.27 3.56 9.45
CA SER A 829 -39.03 4.29 9.71
C SER A 829 -39.10 5.72 9.17
N THR A 830 -39.01 6.71 10.06
CA THR A 830 -39.00 8.14 9.70
C THR A 830 -37.69 8.61 9.05
N VAL A 831 -36.71 7.72 8.88
CA VAL A 831 -35.40 7.96 8.25
C VAL A 831 -34.95 6.72 7.45
N PRO A 832 -34.07 6.84 6.43
CA PRO A 832 -33.53 5.69 5.72
C PRO A 832 -32.85 4.67 6.66
N LEU A 833 -33.14 3.37 6.49
CA LEU A 833 -32.66 2.30 7.37
C LEU A 833 -31.12 2.23 7.47
N ASP A 834 -30.43 2.60 6.39
CA ASP A 834 -28.97 2.75 6.35
C ASP A 834 -28.42 3.72 7.41
N LEU A 835 -29.14 4.81 7.68
CA LEU A 835 -28.77 5.79 8.72
C LEU A 835 -28.98 5.24 10.14
N LEU A 836 -29.84 4.23 10.34
CA LEU A 836 -30.05 3.58 11.63
C LEU A 836 -29.01 2.47 11.93
N SER A 837 -28.20 2.08 10.94
CA SER A 837 -27.24 0.96 11.05
C SER A 837 -26.25 1.05 12.22
N GLU A 838 -25.94 -0.11 12.81
CA GLU A 838 -24.91 -0.28 13.86
C GLU A 838 -23.49 -0.19 13.30
N ASP A 839 -23.27 -0.54 12.03
CA ASP A 839 -21.97 -0.48 11.33
C ASP A 839 -21.29 0.91 11.43
N ALA A 840 -22.08 1.98 11.45
CA ALA A 840 -21.61 3.35 11.64
C ALA A 840 -21.06 3.62 13.06
N GLN A 841 -21.51 2.86 14.06
CA GLN A 841 -21.05 2.90 15.45
C GLN A 841 -19.85 1.97 15.70
N GLY A 842 -19.34 1.23 14.69
CA GLY A 842 -18.34 0.18 14.86
C GLY A 842 -17.03 0.66 15.52
N TYR A 843 -16.87 0.39 16.81
CA TYR A 843 -16.00 1.13 17.73
C TYR A 843 -14.68 0.42 18.09
N SER A 844 -14.67 -0.91 18.03
CA SER A 844 -13.69 -1.78 18.68
C SER A 844 -12.22 -1.60 18.24
N ILE A 845 -11.97 -1.15 17.01
CA ILE A 845 -10.60 -0.97 16.49
C ILE A 845 -9.96 0.32 17.04
N LEU A 846 -10.72 1.42 17.15
CA LEU A 846 -10.19 2.74 17.50
C LEU A 846 -9.76 2.81 18.97
N GLN A 847 -10.57 2.27 19.90
CA GLN A 847 -10.20 2.18 21.32
C GLN A 847 -8.88 1.41 21.54
N ALA A 848 -8.64 0.32 20.79
CA ALA A 848 -7.43 -0.47 20.89
C ALA A 848 -6.18 0.30 20.40
N VAL A 849 -6.31 1.10 19.34
CA VAL A 849 -5.24 1.98 18.84
C VAL A 849 -4.96 3.13 19.82
N PHE A 850 -6.00 3.82 20.29
CA PHE A 850 -5.85 4.93 21.23
C PHE A 850 -5.21 4.50 22.55
N ARG A 851 -5.67 3.40 23.18
CA ARG A 851 -5.03 2.87 24.40
C ARG A 851 -3.56 2.53 24.18
N LYS A 852 -3.20 1.94 23.03
CA LYS A 852 -1.80 1.51 22.74
C LYS A 852 -0.86 2.67 22.39
N LYS A 853 -1.33 3.78 21.82
CA LYS A 853 -0.50 4.92 21.40
C LYS A 853 -0.53 6.12 22.35
N ASN A 854 -1.68 6.42 22.94
CA ASN A 854 -1.96 7.66 23.68
C ASN A 854 -2.34 7.43 25.15
N GLY A 855 -2.43 6.17 25.61
CA GLY A 855 -2.48 5.86 27.04
C GLY A 855 -1.14 6.18 27.71
N GLY A 856 -1.12 7.16 28.62
CA GLY A 856 0.11 7.64 29.24
C GLY A 856 0.79 6.59 30.11
N GLN A 857 2.08 6.33 29.86
CA GLN A 857 2.92 5.56 30.78
C GLN A 857 3.29 6.42 32.01
N GLY A 858 2.41 6.42 33.02
CA GLY A 858 2.79 6.59 34.42
C GLY A 858 3.43 7.92 34.84
N GLN A 859 2.75 9.05 34.63
CA GLN A 859 2.81 10.19 35.57
C GLN A 859 1.42 10.84 35.72
N PRO A 860 1.02 11.28 36.93
CA PRO A 860 -0.22 12.01 37.14
C PRO A 860 -0.06 13.52 36.86
N GLN A 861 -0.87 14.05 35.95
CA GLN A 861 -1.16 15.47 35.72
C GLN A 861 -2.58 15.63 35.17
#